data_AF-A0A944X488-F1
#
_entry.id   AF-A0A944X488-F1
#
_cell.length_a   1.000
_cell.length_b   1.000
_cell.length_c   1.000
_cell.angle_alpha   90.00
_cell.angle_beta   90.00
_cell.angle_gamma   90.00
#
_symmetry.space_group_name_H-M   'P 1'
#
loop_
_entity.id
_entity.type
_entity.pdbx_description
1 polymer ?
#
loop_
_entity_poly.entity_id
_entity_poly.type
_entity_poly.pdbx_seq_one_letter_code
_entity_poly.pdbx_strand_id
1 'polypeptide(L)'
;MNRFAYLTTGLFIKAFSDLSKTRIRIFDEENIPEGSIIYVINHFTRIETLFLPYYINQLTDIPVWSLADYQLFSGGLGSFLDKVGAVSTKDPDRDILIVKTLLTGEASWIIFPEGLMVKNKKIYEKGRFMLSYAGGKHPPHTGAATLGLRTEFYRERLRRIKDSNPEETKRLMELYQIESLDQVFDKSTYIVPVNLTYYPIRARENIILDLANKYVEDIPDRMVEEIMTEGTMLLAGVDINIRFGKPIRIKDFMTSPVIERDISSEKIIRFDDPISSKRSLKINALKIMQQYMTQIYSMTTINHDHLFASFLRMMPRKKIHEDDLKRRVFLAINMNTGKEGVFFHRTLLEDQIHLLTDDHFEKFQNFISMAVEKGVVERDGKILIKDTSKFSSIFDFHSIRVENPVNVIANEVEPLTSLQKNIKSLAGKFEHTIRRMVADLLIKKGIQEYNEDYNTYYIEGETKDKEVGKPFLIKGRSRKKGIVLVHGYMASPLEVKELAVFLGKKGYWVYVPRLKGHGTSPEDLSTRKYVEWVKSVEEGYAIMKNLCEDVFIGGFSTGAGLALDLGTRITDLKGIIAVSPPMKLHDFSTRFVPAVDMWNKLMNMVNIDAGKKEFVENDPENPHINYHRNPISGLRELERLMDSLESRLPDLKIPTIVIQSERDPVVDPEGSRKLFSLLGSENKRYVLVNMDKHGILLGEGVHEVYEMIYDFIDCQG
;
A
#
# COMPACT_ATOMS: atom_id res chain seq x y z
N MET A 1 11.68 0.07 40.13
CA MET A 1 11.36 1.22 39.25
C MET A 1 9.88 1.59 39.42
N ASN A 2 9.50 2.86 39.30
CA ASN A 2 8.20 3.36 39.75
C ASN A 2 7.09 3.17 38.68
N ARG A 3 6.01 2.44 39.00
CA ARG A 3 4.83 2.19 38.13
C ARG A 3 4.22 3.50 37.58
N PHE A 4 4.42 4.59 38.32
CA PHE A 4 4.04 5.96 37.99
C PHE A 4 4.74 6.52 36.73
N ALA A 5 5.98 6.10 36.43
CA ALA A 5 6.72 6.54 35.25
C ALA A 5 6.14 5.95 33.95
N TYR A 6 5.65 4.71 33.97
CA TYR A 6 4.96 4.09 32.83
C TYR A 6 3.62 4.76 32.53
N LEU A 7 2.84 5.09 33.57
CA LEU A 7 1.52 5.73 33.43
C LEU A 7 1.63 7.16 32.86
N THR A 8 2.59 7.94 33.34
CA THR A 8 2.85 9.30 32.84
C THR A 8 3.38 9.31 31.40
N THR A 9 4.24 8.34 31.07
CA THR A 9 4.73 8.13 29.70
C THR A 9 3.61 7.66 28.76
N GLY A 10 2.71 6.80 29.22
CA GLY A 10 1.56 6.32 28.44
C GLY A 10 0.57 7.43 28.07
N LEU A 11 0.31 8.37 28.99
CA LEU A 11 -0.50 9.57 28.70
C LEU A 11 0.15 10.47 27.65
N PHE A 12 1.48 10.65 27.73
CA PHE A 12 2.24 11.41 26.74
C PHE A 12 2.22 10.75 25.36
N ILE A 13 2.46 9.42 25.29
CA ILE A 13 2.44 8.67 24.02
C ILE A 13 1.04 8.66 23.41
N LYS A 14 -0.02 8.51 24.22
CA LYS A 14 -1.40 8.53 23.74
C LYS A 14 -1.78 9.91 23.21
N ALA A 15 -1.53 10.98 23.97
CA ALA A 15 -1.74 12.34 23.50
C ALA A 15 -0.94 12.64 22.23
N PHE A 16 0.31 12.17 22.14
CA PHE A 16 1.17 12.34 20.98
C PHE A 16 0.69 11.56 19.75
N SER A 17 0.23 10.31 19.92
CA SER A 17 -0.35 9.51 18.84
C SER A 17 -1.62 10.13 18.26
N ASP A 18 -2.45 10.71 19.13
CA ASP A 18 -3.68 11.41 18.71
C ASP A 18 -3.35 12.71 17.96
N LEU A 19 -2.27 13.40 18.35
CA LEU A 19 -1.73 14.60 17.68
C LEU A 19 -1.01 14.28 16.35
N SER A 20 -0.35 13.13 16.23
CA SER A 20 0.51 12.80 15.09
C SER A 20 -0.20 12.12 13.92
N LYS A 21 -1.52 11.86 13.97
CA LYS A 21 -2.27 11.11 12.93
C LYS A 21 -1.64 9.76 12.54
N THR A 22 -0.77 9.19 13.38
CA THR A 22 -0.09 7.92 13.12
C THR A 22 -1.07 6.78 13.30
N ARG A 23 -1.02 5.79 12.42
CA ARG A 23 -1.87 4.60 12.52
C ARG A 23 -1.00 3.39 12.83
N ILE A 24 -1.05 2.96 14.08
CA ILE A 24 -0.37 1.74 14.52
C ILE A 24 -1.35 0.58 14.35
N ARG A 25 -0.90 -0.49 13.68
CA ARG A 25 -1.65 -1.73 13.51
C ARG A 25 -0.83 -2.89 14.04
N ILE A 26 -1.47 -3.68 14.89
CA ILE A 26 -0.88 -4.86 15.52
C ILE A 26 -1.45 -6.10 14.84
N PHE A 27 -0.58 -7.06 14.54
CA PHE A 27 -0.94 -8.31 13.89
C PHE A 27 -0.35 -9.48 14.68
N ASP A 28 -1.11 -10.57 14.69
CA ASP A 28 -0.73 -11.87 15.25
C ASP A 28 -0.41 -11.80 16.75
N GLU A 29 -1.14 -10.98 17.52
CA GLU A 29 -0.94 -10.81 18.98
C GLU A 29 -1.14 -12.10 19.78
N GLU A 30 -1.91 -13.04 19.24
CA GLU A 30 -2.09 -14.39 19.78
C GLU A 30 -0.79 -15.20 19.84
N ASN A 31 0.28 -14.77 19.14
CA ASN A 31 1.60 -15.39 19.21
C ASN A 31 2.39 -15.00 20.47
N ILE A 32 1.89 -14.07 21.31
CA ILE A 32 2.53 -13.70 22.57
C ILE A 32 2.24 -14.79 23.61
N PRO A 33 3.23 -15.62 24.01
CA PRO A 33 3.00 -16.70 24.95
C PRO A 33 2.95 -16.19 26.39
N GLU A 34 2.35 -16.96 27.29
CA GLU A 34 2.55 -16.75 28.72
C GLU A 34 3.97 -17.19 29.13
N GLY A 35 4.68 -16.34 29.89
CA GLY A 35 6.01 -16.66 30.40
C GLY A 35 6.96 -15.47 30.42
N SER A 36 8.26 -15.76 30.37
CA SER A 36 9.31 -14.74 30.39
C SER A 36 9.81 -14.47 28.97
N ILE A 37 9.61 -13.24 28.47
CA ILE A 37 9.70 -12.96 27.04
C ILE A 37 10.84 -11.98 26.72
N ILE A 38 11.60 -12.33 25.68
CA ILE A 38 12.49 -11.40 24.98
C ILE A 38 11.92 -11.16 23.57
N TYR A 39 11.47 -9.95 23.31
CA TYR A 39 11.05 -9.47 21.99
C TYR A 39 12.28 -9.06 21.18
N VAL A 40 12.46 -9.66 19.99
CA VAL A 40 13.58 -9.36 19.08
C VAL A 40 13.09 -8.69 17.80
N ILE A 41 13.63 -7.50 17.48
CA ILE A 41 12.94 -6.56 16.56
C ILE A 41 13.89 -6.04 15.46
N ASN A 42 13.48 -6.04 14.18
CA ASN A 42 14.31 -5.64 13.02
C ASN A 42 14.79 -4.19 13.01
N HIS A 43 14.13 -3.28 13.73
CA HIS A 43 14.30 -1.86 13.48
C HIS A 43 14.70 -1.09 14.75
N PHE A 44 15.85 -0.42 14.71
CA PHE A 44 16.33 0.48 15.75
C PHE A 44 16.32 1.93 15.20
N THR A 45 15.15 2.58 15.17
CA THR A 45 15.14 4.04 15.29
C THR A 45 14.85 4.41 16.74
N ARG A 46 15.21 5.65 17.12
CA ARG A 46 15.00 6.16 18.47
C ARG A 46 13.53 6.13 18.91
N ILE A 47 12.60 6.11 17.95
CA ILE A 47 11.16 6.14 18.17
C ILE A 47 10.64 4.83 18.77
N GLU A 48 11.09 3.67 18.29
CA GLU A 48 10.66 2.33 18.72
C GLU A 48 10.95 2.07 20.19
N THR A 49 12.12 2.51 20.65
CA THR A 49 12.51 2.44 22.06
C THR A 49 11.55 3.23 22.96
N LEU A 50 10.82 4.22 22.42
CA LEU A 50 9.90 5.06 23.17
C LEU A 50 8.45 4.51 23.16
N PHE A 51 7.89 4.16 21.99
CA PHE A 51 6.48 3.76 21.92
C PHE A 51 6.26 2.26 22.09
N LEU A 52 7.18 1.41 21.65
CA LEU A 52 6.92 -0.03 21.59
C LEU A 52 6.79 -0.69 22.97
N PRO A 53 7.58 -0.31 24.00
CA PRO A 53 7.32 -0.73 25.38
C PRO A 53 5.90 -0.47 25.85
N TYR A 54 5.32 0.68 25.49
CA TYR A 54 3.96 1.05 25.86
C TYR A 54 2.93 0.12 25.21
N TYR A 55 3.02 -0.12 23.90
CA TYR A 55 2.07 -1.01 23.22
C TYR A 55 2.17 -2.46 23.70
N ILE A 56 3.38 -2.98 23.89
CA ILE A 56 3.54 -4.35 24.41
C ILE A 56 3.04 -4.45 25.86
N ASN A 57 3.28 -3.43 26.70
CA ASN A 57 2.74 -3.40 28.05
C ASN A 57 1.20 -3.37 28.05
N GLN A 58 0.55 -2.63 27.14
CA GLN A 58 -0.91 -2.67 27.02
C GLN A 58 -1.47 -4.03 26.59
N LEU A 59 -0.69 -4.81 25.84
CA LEU A 59 -1.10 -6.16 25.41
C LEU A 59 -0.90 -7.23 26.49
N THR A 60 0.03 -7.02 27.42
CA THR A 60 0.50 -8.08 28.33
C THR A 60 0.34 -7.77 29.81
N ASP A 61 0.11 -6.50 30.16
CA ASP A 61 0.17 -5.96 31.53
C ASP A 61 1.52 -6.18 32.26
N ILE A 62 2.56 -6.63 31.54
CA ILE A 62 3.90 -6.85 32.07
C ILE A 62 4.79 -5.65 31.70
N PRO A 63 5.58 -5.08 32.63
CA PRO A 63 6.55 -4.04 32.31
C PRO A 63 7.54 -4.49 31.21
N VAL A 64 7.87 -3.62 30.26
CA VAL A 64 8.71 -3.99 29.10
C VAL A 64 9.94 -3.10 29.01
N TRP A 65 11.11 -3.62 29.35
CA TRP A 65 12.36 -2.88 29.32
C TRP A 65 13.06 -3.02 27.96
N SER A 66 13.90 -2.06 27.59
CA SER A 66 14.57 -2.07 26.29
C SER A 66 16.08 -1.94 26.44
N LEU A 67 16.83 -2.76 25.70
CA LEU A 67 18.27 -2.60 25.61
C LEU A 67 18.61 -1.56 24.53
N ALA A 68 19.29 -0.48 24.94
CA ALA A 68 19.59 0.66 24.07
C ALA A 68 21.09 0.98 24.05
N ASP A 69 21.59 1.49 22.91
CA ASP A 69 22.99 1.88 22.76
C ASP A 69 23.36 3.00 23.75
N TYR A 70 24.52 2.89 24.40
CA TYR A 70 24.99 3.85 25.40
C TYR A 70 25.05 5.30 24.88
N GLN A 71 25.23 5.52 23.57
CA GLN A 71 25.24 6.87 22.99
C GLN A 71 23.91 7.60 23.17
N LEU A 72 22.80 6.87 23.32
CA LEU A 72 21.47 7.43 23.53
C LEU A 72 21.25 7.98 24.94
N PHE A 73 22.13 7.64 25.89
CA PHE A 73 22.02 8.08 27.29
C PHE A 73 22.73 9.41 27.57
N SER A 74 22.99 10.21 26.52
CA SER A 74 23.55 11.56 26.65
C SER A 74 22.46 12.63 26.48
N GLY A 75 22.61 13.77 27.17
CA GLY A 75 21.66 14.90 27.11
C GLY A 75 20.29 14.66 27.80
N GLY A 76 19.30 15.51 27.50
CA GLY A 76 17.94 15.42 28.08
C GLY A 76 17.21 14.11 27.77
N LEU A 77 17.51 13.48 26.63
CA LEU A 77 16.94 12.20 26.19
C LEU A 77 17.34 11.02 27.09
N GLY A 78 18.57 11.00 27.61
CA GLY A 78 19.02 9.95 28.53
C GLY A 78 18.18 9.88 29.80
N SER A 79 17.86 11.05 30.37
CA SER A 79 17.01 11.15 31.58
C SER A 79 15.58 10.65 31.37
N PHE A 80 15.09 10.68 30.12
CA PHE A 80 13.79 10.13 29.74
C PHE A 80 13.88 8.62 29.52
N LEU A 81 14.92 8.14 28.82
CA LEU A 81 15.20 6.73 28.59
C LEU A 81 15.30 5.94 29.90
N ASP A 82 15.95 6.51 30.92
CA ASP A 82 16.01 5.93 32.27
C ASP A 82 14.62 5.80 32.92
N LYS A 83 13.70 6.73 32.65
CA LYS A 83 12.32 6.71 33.20
C LYS A 83 11.42 5.70 32.49
N VAL A 84 11.67 5.40 31.22
CA VAL A 84 10.85 4.46 30.41
C VAL A 84 11.39 3.03 30.41
N GLY A 85 12.41 2.73 31.22
CA GLY A 85 12.96 1.38 31.37
C GLY A 85 13.92 0.96 30.26
N ALA A 86 14.64 1.92 29.65
CA ALA A 86 15.75 1.60 28.79
C ALA A 86 17.02 1.36 29.64
N VAL A 87 17.80 0.34 29.29
CA VAL A 87 19.07 0.00 29.93
C VAL A 87 20.20 0.11 28.90
N SER A 88 21.32 0.69 29.32
CA SER A 88 22.48 0.93 28.45
C SER A 88 23.21 -0.37 28.11
N THR A 89 23.68 -0.49 26.87
CA THR A 89 24.55 -1.61 26.45
C THR A 89 25.89 -1.65 27.21
N LYS A 90 26.31 -0.55 27.84
CA LYS A 90 27.54 -0.46 28.65
C LYS A 90 27.33 -0.67 30.16
N ASP A 91 26.09 -0.88 30.61
CA ASP A 91 25.83 -1.16 32.02
C ASP A 91 26.53 -2.50 32.42
N PRO A 92 27.40 -2.49 33.45
CA PRO A 92 28.16 -3.66 33.86
C PRO A 92 27.28 -4.80 34.40
N ASP A 93 26.12 -4.47 34.96
CA ASP A 93 25.19 -5.43 35.59
C ASP A 93 24.02 -5.80 34.67
N ARG A 94 24.01 -5.29 33.44
CA ARG A 94 22.96 -5.52 32.42
C ARG A 94 22.51 -6.97 32.32
N ASP A 95 23.45 -7.89 32.10
CA ASP A 95 23.11 -9.30 31.82
C ASP A 95 22.52 -9.97 33.06
N ILE A 96 23.00 -9.61 34.26
CA ILE A 96 22.46 -10.09 35.53
C ILE A 96 21.04 -9.55 35.72
N LEU A 97 20.82 -8.26 35.46
CA LEU A 97 19.50 -7.62 35.54
C LEU A 97 18.48 -8.24 34.59
N ILE A 98 18.88 -8.53 33.33
CA ILE A 98 18.03 -9.19 32.35
C ILE A 98 17.66 -10.60 32.82
N VAL A 99 18.64 -11.40 33.24
CA VAL A 99 18.38 -12.77 33.72
C VAL A 99 17.51 -12.75 34.97
N LYS A 100 17.78 -11.84 35.92
CA LYS A 100 16.98 -11.64 37.14
C LYS A 100 15.52 -11.41 36.81
N THR A 101 15.24 -10.36 36.03
CA THR A 101 13.87 -9.95 35.69
C THR A 101 13.13 -10.97 34.83
N LEU A 102 13.83 -11.73 33.99
CA LEU A 102 13.22 -12.84 33.27
C LEU A 102 12.94 -14.04 34.18
N LEU A 103 13.81 -14.38 35.13
CA LEU A 103 13.57 -15.47 36.08
C LEU A 103 12.37 -15.19 36.97
N THR A 104 12.30 -13.98 37.55
CA THR A 104 11.17 -13.54 38.39
C THR A 104 9.93 -13.20 37.54
N GLY A 105 10.13 -12.82 36.29
CA GLY A 105 9.07 -12.31 35.42
C GLY A 105 8.58 -10.93 35.85
N GLU A 106 9.47 -10.12 36.47
CA GLU A 106 9.24 -8.70 36.77
C GLU A 106 9.08 -7.84 35.50
N ALA A 107 9.78 -8.22 34.42
CA ALA A 107 9.76 -7.48 33.17
C ALA A 107 10.06 -8.38 31.96
N SER A 108 9.48 -8.02 30.82
CA SER A 108 9.89 -8.51 29.50
C SER A 108 10.93 -7.59 28.88
N TRP A 109 11.66 -8.07 27.88
CA TRP A 109 12.77 -7.31 27.26
C TRP A 109 12.62 -7.12 25.77
N ILE A 110 12.90 -5.92 25.27
CA ILE A 110 13.09 -5.62 23.85
C ILE A 110 14.59 -5.58 23.57
N ILE A 111 15.04 -6.39 22.62
CA ILE A 111 16.43 -6.43 22.15
C ILE A 111 16.46 -6.31 20.64
N PHE A 112 17.30 -5.42 20.14
CA PHE A 112 17.53 -5.24 18.71
C PHE A 112 18.75 -6.08 18.29
N PRO A 113 18.57 -7.21 17.59
CA PRO A 113 19.67 -8.14 17.26
C PRO A 113 20.73 -7.54 16.33
N GLU A 114 20.45 -6.38 15.76
CA GLU A 114 21.35 -5.65 14.86
C GLU A 114 22.35 -4.76 15.60
N GLY A 115 22.10 -4.47 16.89
CA GLY A 115 23.09 -3.95 17.83
C GLY A 115 23.58 -2.51 17.64
N LEU A 116 23.28 -1.84 16.53
CA LEU A 116 23.71 -0.46 16.26
C LEU A 116 22.62 0.34 15.53
N MET A 117 22.76 1.68 15.54
CA MET A 117 22.09 2.56 14.58
C MET A 117 22.67 2.30 13.18
N VAL A 118 22.25 1.21 12.54
CA VAL A 118 22.91 0.67 11.34
C VAL A 118 22.68 1.59 10.15
N LYS A 119 23.74 2.34 9.79
CA LYS A 119 23.81 3.21 8.64
C LYS A 119 23.93 2.47 7.30
N ASN A 120 24.23 1.17 7.25
CA ASN A 120 24.46 0.40 6.00
C ASN A 120 23.83 -1.02 6.13
N LYS A 121 22.77 -1.37 5.39
CA LYS A 121 22.02 -2.62 5.65
C LYS A 121 21.95 -3.57 4.45
N LYS A 122 23.00 -4.36 4.19
CA LYS A 122 22.84 -5.66 3.49
C LYS A 122 22.72 -6.72 4.57
N ILE A 123 21.54 -7.34 4.67
CA ILE A 123 21.14 -8.20 5.79
C ILE A 123 21.26 -9.68 5.45
N TYR A 124 21.21 -9.99 4.15
CA TYR A 124 21.09 -11.35 3.66
C TYR A 124 22.07 -11.57 2.51
N GLU A 125 22.90 -12.60 2.61
CA GLU A 125 23.87 -12.93 1.57
C GLU A 125 24.10 -14.44 1.51
N LYS A 126 23.97 -15.02 0.30
CA LYS A 126 24.21 -16.46 0.05
C LYS A 126 23.47 -17.39 1.04
N GLY A 127 22.24 -17.02 1.41
CA GLY A 127 21.42 -17.81 2.33
C GLY A 127 21.73 -17.63 3.82
N ARG A 128 22.54 -16.64 4.20
CA ARG A 128 22.89 -16.35 5.60
C ARG A 128 22.62 -14.89 5.94
N PHE A 129 22.20 -14.64 7.18
CA PHE A 129 22.10 -13.30 7.72
C PHE A 129 23.49 -12.75 8.06
N MET A 130 23.84 -11.62 7.48
CA MET A 130 25.12 -10.93 7.67
C MET A 130 24.81 -9.44 7.82
N LEU A 131 25.45 -8.77 8.77
CA LEU A 131 25.45 -7.32 8.91
C LEU A 131 26.77 -6.80 8.32
N SER A 132 26.67 -5.74 7.51
CA SER A 132 27.83 -5.09 6.89
C SER A 132 28.14 -3.79 7.64
N TYR A 133 29.40 -3.56 8.03
CA TYR A 133 29.87 -2.41 8.81
C TYR A 133 31.30 -2.01 8.45
N ALA A 134 31.81 -0.93 9.07
CA ALA A 134 33.06 -0.23 8.73
C ALA A 134 34.29 -1.08 8.49
N GLY A 135 34.43 -2.15 9.27
CA GLY A 135 35.58 -3.04 9.22
C GLY A 135 35.31 -4.40 8.58
N GLY A 136 34.16 -4.62 7.94
CA GLY A 136 33.84 -5.88 7.26
C GLY A 136 32.40 -6.36 7.46
N LYS A 137 32.24 -7.69 7.55
CA LYS A 137 30.93 -8.34 7.71
C LYS A 137 30.92 -9.17 8.99
N HIS A 138 29.89 -9.05 9.80
CA HIS A 138 29.70 -9.92 10.97
C HIS A 138 28.28 -10.51 10.98
N PRO A 139 28.06 -11.71 11.53
CA PRO A 139 26.71 -12.22 11.74
C PRO A 139 25.97 -11.34 12.76
N PRO A 140 24.62 -11.28 12.71
CA PRO A 140 23.83 -10.59 13.74
C PRO A 140 24.19 -11.03 15.16
N HIS A 141 24.00 -10.14 16.13
CA HIS A 141 24.39 -10.42 17.51
C HIS A 141 23.51 -11.53 18.09
N THR A 142 24.15 -12.55 18.67
CA THR A 142 23.43 -13.62 19.37
C THR A 142 22.98 -13.23 20.77
N GLY A 143 23.12 -11.95 21.18
CA GLY A 143 22.91 -11.48 22.56
C GLY A 143 21.57 -11.91 23.15
N ALA A 144 20.46 -11.66 22.45
CA ALA A 144 19.14 -12.10 22.88
C ALA A 144 19.04 -13.62 23.06
N ALA A 145 19.60 -14.40 22.14
CA ALA A 145 19.61 -15.86 22.23
C ALA A 145 20.47 -16.36 23.39
N THR A 146 21.62 -15.73 23.63
CA THR A 146 22.52 -16.04 24.75
C THR A 146 21.85 -15.73 26.09
N LEU A 147 21.18 -14.59 26.23
CA LEU A 147 20.44 -14.21 27.44
C LEU A 147 19.25 -15.14 27.70
N GLY A 148 18.50 -15.50 26.65
CA GLY A 148 17.42 -16.48 26.75
C GLY A 148 17.94 -17.84 27.25
N LEU A 149 18.98 -18.38 26.61
CA LEU A 149 19.59 -19.66 27.00
C LEU A 149 20.16 -19.63 28.43
N ARG A 150 20.77 -18.51 28.83
CA ARG A 150 21.33 -18.34 30.18
C ARG A 150 20.22 -18.28 31.23
N THR A 151 19.13 -17.59 30.94
CA THR A 151 17.94 -17.56 31.81
C THR A 151 17.38 -18.95 31.99
N GLU A 152 17.17 -19.69 30.90
CA GLU A 152 16.63 -21.05 30.96
C GLU A 152 17.61 -22.03 31.65
N PHE A 153 18.92 -21.83 31.48
CA PHE A 153 19.94 -22.60 32.20
C PHE A 153 19.80 -22.46 33.72
N TYR A 154 19.72 -21.22 34.24
CA TYR A 154 19.55 -20.99 35.68
C TYR A 154 18.19 -21.45 36.20
N ARG A 155 17.13 -21.30 35.39
CA ARG A 155 15.78 -21.80 35.72
C ARG A 155 15.78 -23.32 35.91
N GLU A 156 16.33 -24.06 34.95
CA GLU A 156 16.41 -25.52 35.00
C GLU A 156 17.38 -25.97 36.10
N ARG A 157 18.47 -25.24 36.34
CA ARG A 157 19.43 -25.53 37.41
C ARG A 157 18.76 -25.45 38.77
N LEU A 158 18.12 -24.33 39.10
CA LEU A 158 17.33 -24.18 40.34
C LEU A 158 16.35 -25.34 40.53
N ARG A 159 15.70 -25.80 39.45
CA ARG A 159 14.76 -26.93 39.51
C ARG A 159 15.41 -28.26 39.91
N ARG A 160 16.65 -28.51 39.49
CA ARG A 160 17.35 -29.79 39.77
C ARG A 160 18.11 -29.78 41.08
N ILE A 161 18.67 -28.64 41.47
CA ILE A 161 19.51 -28.54 42.66
C ILE A 161 18.74 -28.14 43.93
N LYS A 162 17.44 -27.79 43.83
CA LYS A 162 16.65 -27.33 44.98
C LYS A 162 16.71 -28.29 46.18
N ASP A 163 16.71 -29.59 45.93
CA ASP A 163 16.70 -30.62 46.97
C ASP A 163 18.10 -31.17 47.26
N SER A 164 19.00 -31.17 46.27
CA SER A 164 20.35 -31.76 46.37
C SER A 164 21.44 -30.78 46.82
N ASN A 165 21.26 -29.47 46.60
CA ASN A 165 22.21 -28.43 47.02
C ASN A 165 21.49 -27.14 47.48
N PRO A 166 21.00 -27.11 48.73
CA PRO A 166 20.28 -25.95 49.30
C PRO A 166 21.13 -24.67 49.38
N GLU A 167 22.43 -24.79 49.64
CA GLU A 167 23.34 -23.64 49.76
C GLU A 167 23.50 -22.88 48.44
N GLU A 168 23.74 -23.61 47.33
CA GLU A 168 23.81 -22.99 46.00
C GLU A 168 22.44 -22.45 45.57
N THR A 169 21.35 -23.13 45.92
CA THR A 169 19.98 -22.66 45.67
C THR A 169 19.74 -21.31 46.35
N LYS A 170 20.09 -21.18 47.64
CA LYS A 170 19.96 -19.93 48.40
C LYS A 170 20.81 -18.81 47.80
N ARG A 171 22.07 -19.10 47.42
CA ARG A 171 22.95 -18.13 46.77
C ARG A 171 22.37 -17.60 45.45
N LEU A 172 21.80 -18.48 44.63
CA LEU A 172 21.17 -18.08 43.36
C LEU A 172 19.88 -17.28 43.60
N MET A 173 19.09 -17.63 44.62
CA MET A 173 17.93 -16.84 45.03
C MET A 173 18.32 -15.44 45.50
N GLU A 174 19.39 -15.29 46.28
CA GLU A 174 19.92 -13.99 46.72
C GLU A 174 20.47 -13.18 45.52
N LEU A 175 21.27 -13.79 44.65
CA LEU A 175 21.86 -13.14 43.48
C LEU A 175 20.79 -12.56 42.54
N TYR A 176 19.73 -13.33 42.30
CA TYR A 176 18.64 -12.93 41.40
C TYR A 176 17.41 -12.36 42.14
N GLN A 177 17.51 -12.12 43.45
CA GLN A 177 16.43 -11.58 44.29
C GLN A 177 15.10 -12.33 44.10
N ILE A 178 15.15 -13.66 44.07
CA ILE A 178 13.99 -14.53 43.90
C ILE A 178 13.32 -14.73 45.26
N GLU A 179 12.07 -14.29 45.40
CA GLU A 179 11.29 -14.44 46.63
C GLU A 179 10.74 -15.87 46.79
N SER A 180 10.29 -16.48 45.69
CA SER A 180 9.75 -17.85 45.67
C SER A 180 10.23 -18.63 44.44
N LEU A 181 10.55 -19.92 44.63
CA LEU A 181 10.94 -20.80 43.54
C LEU A 181 9.78 -21.14 42.59
N ASP A 182 8.53 -21.09 43.07
CA ASP A 182 7.35 -21.38 42.24
C ASP A 182 7.22 -20.34 41.11
N GLN A 183 7.49 -19.06 41.42
CA GLN A 183 7.56 -17.97 40.45
C GLN A 183 8.53 -18.24 39.29
N VAL A 184 9.59 -19.02 39.56
CA VAL A 184 10.61 -19.42 38.60
C VAL A 184 10.25 -20.74 37.90
N PHE A 185 9.55 -21.66 38.55
CA PHE A 185 9.25 -22.96 37.94
C PHE A 185 8.02 -22.98 37.05
N ASP A 186 7.08 -22.08 37.27
CA ASP A 186 5.80 -22.03 36.54
C ASP A 186 5.92 -21.40 35.15
N LYS A 187 7.03 -20.68 34.88
CA LYS A 187 7.25 -19.98 33.61
C LYS A 187 8.30 -20.69 32.74
N SER A 188 8.20 -20.49 31.43
CA SER A 188 9.26 -20.83 30.47
C SER A 188 9.82 -19.56 29.83
N THR A 189 11.07 -19.60 29.35
CA THR A 189 11.66 -18.48 28.62
C THR A 189 11.37 -18.60 27.12
N TYR A 190 10.91 -17.50 26.52
CA TYR A 190 10.59 -17.40 25.10
C TYR A 190 11.31 -16.24 24.44
N ILE A 191 11.66 -16.41 23.16
CA ILE A 191 12.00 -15.30 22.27
C ILE A 191 10.87 -15.12 21.27
N VAL A 192 10.30 -13.91 21.22
CA VAL A 192 9.24 -13.54 20.26
C VAL A 192 9.84 -12.64 19.19
N PRO A 193 9.96 -13.12 17.93
CA PRO A 193 10.38 -12.28 16.82
C PRO A 193 9.31 -11.24 16.49
N VAL A 194 9.69 -9.98 16.27
CA VAL A 194 8.77 -8.90 15.92
C VAL A 194 9.27 -8.20 14.67
N ASN A 195 8.41 -8.08 13.65
CA ASN A 195 8.68 -7.23 12.49
C ASN A 195 7.96 -5.90 12.64
N LEU A 196 8.68 -4.83 12.36
CA LEU A 196 8.17 -3.48 12.26
C LEU A 196 8.36 -2.96 10.85
N THR A 197 7.28 -2.56 10.20
CA THR A 197 7.31 -1.95 8.87
C THR A 197 6.60 -0.59 8.85
N TYR A 198 7.20 0.39 8.17
CA TYR A 198 6.72 1.77 8.06
C TYR A 198 6.26 2.08 6.63
N TYR A 199 5.20 2.86 6.49
CA TYR A 199 4.79 3.37 5.19
C TYR A 199 4.02 4.71 5.30
N PRO A 200 4.31 5.73 4.45
CA PRO A 200 5.41 5.80 3.49
C PRO A 200 6.77 5.88 4.18
N ILE A 201 7.81 5.28 3.59
CA ILE A 201 9.12 5.14 4.25
C ILE A 201 9.79 6.51 4.48
N ARG A 202 9.44 7.50 3.64
CA ARG A 202 9.93 8.89 3.65
C ARG A 202 9.52 9.76 4.81
N ALA A 203 8.44 9.43 5.47
CA ALA A 203 8.01 10.23 6.59
C ALA A 203 9.18 10.36 7.59
N ARG A 204 10.04 9.35 7.72
CA ARG A 204 11.25 9.44 8.56
C ARG A 204 12.17 10.64 8.33
N GLU A 205 12.21 11.25 7.14
CA GLU A 205 13.17 12.34 6.83
C GLU A 205 12.54 13.73 6.75
N ASN A 206 11.39 13.91 6.07
CA ASN A 206 10.79 15.24 5.86
C ASN A 206 9.99 15.78 7.05
N ILE A 207 9.66 14.89 7.99
CA ILE A 207 8.98 15.19 9.25
C ILE A 207 9.72 16.25 10.09
N ILE A 208 11.05 16.33 9.95
CA ILE A 208 11.93 17.18 10.75
C ILE A 208 11.84 18.66 10.32
N LEU A 209 11.55 18.95 9.04
CA LEU A 209 11.61 20.29 8.47
C LEU A 209 10.28 21.06 8.55
N ASP A 210 9.14 20.40 8.33
CA ASP A 210 7.84 21.08 8.23
C ASP A 210 7.26 21.53 9.58
N LEU A 211 7.70 20.93 10.68
CA LEU A 211 7.25 21.31 12.03
C LEU A 211 8.15 22.33 12.72
N ALA A 212 9.41 22.44 12.29
CA ALA A 212 10.31 23.51 12.73
C ALA A 212 9.78 24.91 12.35
N ASN A 213 9.02 25.03 11.26
CA ASN A 213 8.54 26.32 10.75
C ASN A 213 7.14 26.73 11.24
N LYS A 214 6.39 25.85 11.94
CA LYS A 214 4.95 26.09 12.19
C LYS A 214 4.52 26.16 13.66
N TYR A 215 5.36 25.78 14.62
CA TYR A 215 4.96 25.71 16.04
C TYR A 215 6.11 26.07 17.01
N VAL A 216 6.70 27.26 16.84
CA VAL A 216 7.71 27.82 17.76
C VAL A 216 7.06 28.88 18.66
N GLU A 217 6.08 28.49 19.49
CA GLU A 217 5.59 29.40 20.55
C GLU A 217 5.62 28.81 21.97
N ASP A 218 5.63 27.47 22.16
CA ASP A 218 5.53 26.87 23.51
C ASP A 218 6.56 25.78 23.86
N ILE A 219 7.63 25.60 23.07
CA ILE A 219 8.72 24.65 23.39
C ILE A 219 9.97 25.44 23.78
N PRO A 220 10.61 25.19 24.95
CA PRO A 220 11.84 25.86 25.35
C PRO A 220 12.93 25.72 24.27
N ASP A 221 13.56 26.82 23.87
CA ASP A 221 14.54 26.90 22.77
C ASP A 221 15.64 25.83 22.83
N ARG A 222 16.04 25.42 24.03
CA ARG A 222 17.06 24.39 24.28
C ARG A 222 16.63 22.99 23.88
N MET A 223 15.34 22.65 24.05
CA MET A 223 14.78 21.37 23.58
C MET A 223 14.60 21.38 22.06
N VAL A 224 14.25 22.52 21.47
CA VAL A 224 14.13 22.67 20.02
C VAL A 224 15.50 22.48 19.36
N GLU A 225 16.55 23.12 19.87
CA GLU A 225 17.92 22.92 19.37
C GLU A 225 18.38 21.47 19.51
N GLU A 226 18.13 20.79 20.65
CA GLU A 226 18.44 19.37 20.83
C GLU A 226 17.61 18.46 19.90
N ILE A 227 16.32 18.73 19.69
CA ILE A 227 15.44 17.98 18.76
C ILE A 227 15.88 18.17 17.29
N MET A 228 16.35 19.38 16.94
CA MET A 228 16.82 19.71 15.59
C MET A 228 18.24 19.19 15.30
N THR A 229 19.15 19.19 16.29
CA THR A 229 20.52 18.65 16.14
C THR A 229 20.56 17.12 16.21
N GLU A 230 19.58 16.51 16.88
CA GLU A 230 19.46 15.07 17.08
C GLU A 230 18.16 14.52 16.51
N GLY A 231 17.98 14.74 15.19
CA GLY A 231 16.80 14.42 14.38
C GLY A 231 15.94 13.25 14.84
N THR A 232 14.88 13.55 15.58
CA THR A 232 13.70 12.70 15.77
C THR A 232 12.58 13.59 16.24
N MET A 233 11.53 13.79 15.43
CA MET A 233 10.12 13.82 15.86
C MET A 233 9.17 14.23 14.73
N LEU A 234 8.06 13.46 14.59
CA LEU A 234 6.69 13.84 14.15
C LEU A 234 6.06 12.98 13.04
N LEU A 235 5.50 11.82 13.41
CA LEU A 235 4.88 10.79 12.57
C LEU A 235 3.56 11.18 11.85
N ALA A 236 3.46 12.38 11.26
CA ALA A 236 2.29 12.84 10.51
C ALA A 236 2.00 11.92 9.30
N GLY A 237 0.93 11.12 9.39
CA GLY A 237 0.44 10.30 8.26
C GLY A 237 1.23 9.02 7.97
N VAL A 238 1.93 8.46 8.97
CA VAL A 238 2.64 7.17 8.86
C VAL A 238 1.78 6.01 9.37
N ASP A 239 1.69 4.97 8.55
CA ASP A 239 1.17 3.67 8.95
C ASP A 239 2.34 2.81 9.47
N ILE A 240 2.22 2.31 10.70
CA ILE A 240 3.21 1.42 11.34
C ILE A 240 2.56 0.06 11.59
N ASN A 241 3.12 -0.97 10.97
CA ASN A 241 2.66 -2.36 11.16
C ASN A 241 3.61 -3.11 12.08
N ILE A 242 3.10 -3.60 13.21
CA ILE A 242 3.79 -4.44 14.18
C ILE A 242 3.27 -5.87 14.02
N ARG A 243 4.13 -6.82 13.65
CA ARG A 243 3.75 -8.24 13.50
C ARG A 243 4.55 -9.13 14.44
N PHE A 244 3.85 -9.90 15.28
CA PHE A 244 4.45 -10.86 16.19
C PHE A 244 4.59 -12.24 15.52
N GLY A 245 5.81 -12.76 15.46
CA GLY A 245 6.13 -14.07 14.91
C GLY A 245 5.93 -15.19 15.92
N LYS A 246 6.06 -16.43 15.44
CA LYS A 246 5.88 -17.61 16.31
C LYS A 246 6.92 -17.62 17.43
N PRO A 247 6.51 -17.81 18.69
CA PRO A 247 7.42 -17.78 19.82
C PRO A 247 8.40 -18.96 19.75
N ILE A 248 9.67 -18.67 20.05
CA ILE A 248 10.73 -19.67 20.14
C ILE A 248 10.90 -20.02 21.60
N ARG A 249 10.49 -21.24 21.98
CA ARG A 249 10.68 -21.76 23.33
C ARG A 249 12.15 -22.14 23.54
N ILE A 250 12.80 -21.51 24.52
CA ILE A 250 14.24 -21.69 24.73
C ILE A 250 14.57 -23.07 25.30
N LYS A 251 13.68 -23.62 26.13
CA LYS A 251 13.83 -24.94 26.73
C LYS A 251 14.12 -26.05 25.72
N ASP A 252 13.55 -25.97 24.53
CA ASP A 252 13.72 -26.97 23.46
C ASP A 252 15.18 -27.06 22.96
N PHE A 253 15.99 -26.02 23.23
CA PHE A 253 17.41 -25.97 22.89
C PHE A 253 18.33 -26.40 24.04
N MET A 254 17.79 -26.90 25.16
CA MET A 254 18.57 -27.27 26.35
C MET A 254 18.83 -28.78 26.48
N THR A 255 18.48 -29.58 25.46
CA THR A 255 18.45 -31.06 25.51
C THR A 255 19.81 -31.79 25.43
N SER A 256 20.93 -31.06 25.34
CA SER A 256 22.25 -31.70 25.19
C SER A 256 22.71 -32.36 26.50
N PRO A 257 23.25 -33.60 26.47
CA PRO A 257 23.80 -34.26 27.67
C PRO A 257 24.94 -33.50 28.36
N VAL A 258 25.62 -32.59 27.66
CA VAL A 258 26.67 -31.73 28.25
C VAL A 258 26.03 -30.57 29.02
N ILE A 259 24.94 -30.00 28.48
CA ILE A 259 24.16 -28.96 29.15
C ILE A 259 23.54 -29.53 30.42
N GLU A 260 22.89 -30.69 30.34
CA GLU A 260 22.24 -31.33 31.48
C GLU A 260 23.22 -31.66 32.62
N ARG A 261 24.47 -32.04 32.28
CA ARG A 261 25.55 -32.25 33.26
C ARG A 261 25.94 -30.97 34.00
N ASP A 262 26.05 -29.85 33.29
CA ASP A 262 26.36 -28.56 33.93
C ASP A 262 25.17 -28.06 34.77
N ILE A 263 23.94 -28.23 34.29
CA ILE A 263 22.72 -27.86 35.02
C ILE A 263 22.65 -28.63 36.34
N SER A 264 22.87 -29.95 36.30
CA SER A 264 22.79 -30.85 37.46
C SER A 264 24.05 -30.88 38.32
N SER A 265 25.10 -30.12 37.97
CA SER A 265 26.36 -30.09 38.71
C SER A 265 26.18 -29.49 40.10
N GLU A 266 26.65 -30.17 41.15
CA GLU A 266 26.65 -29.66 42.53
C GLU A 266 27.71 -28.57 42.78
N LYS A 267 28.65 -28.35 41.83
CA LYS A 267 29.64 -27.27 41.95
C LYS A 267 28.96 -25.91 41.86
N ILE A 268 29.47 -24.93 42.60
CA ILE A 268 29.08 -23.52 42.44
C ILE A 268 29.46 -23.05 41.03
N ILE A 269 28.50 -22.47 40.32
CA ILE A 269 28.72 -21.86 38.99
C ILE A 269 28.36 -20.38 39.08
N ARG A 270 29.38 -19.51 39.03
CA ARG A 270 29.21 -18.05 38.96
C ARG A 270 28.85 -17.64 37.53
N PHE A 271 28.38 -16.41 37.39
CA PHE A 271 27.81 -15.89 36.14
C PHE A 271 28.75 -15.99 34.93
N ASP A 272 30.04 -15.73 35.15
CA ASP A 272 31.09 -15.73 34.12
C ASP A 272 32.00 -16.95 34.17
N ASP A 273 31.69 -17.94 35.02
CA ASP A 273 32.51 -19.14 35.14
C ASP A 273 32.52 -19.94 33.82
N PRO A 274 33.67 -20.54 33.46
CA PRO A 274 33.73 -21.43 32.31
C PRO A 274 32.96 -22.72 32.60
N ILE A 275 31.95 -22.99 31.78
CA ILE A 275 31.15 -24.23 31.83
C ILE A 275 31.44 -25.14 30.64
N SER A 276 31.31 -26.45 30.82
CA SER A 276 31.65 -27.44 29.80
C SER A 276 30.76 -27.34 28.55
N SER A 277 29.51 -26.92 28.75
CA SER A 277 28.48 -26.73 27.73
C SER A 277 28.58 -25.40 26.97
N LYS A 278 29.55 -24.52 27.27
CA LYS A 278 29.70 -23.20 26.63
C LYS A 278 29.69 -23.27 25.10
N ARG A 279 30.35 -24.28 24.53
CA ARG A 279 30.37 -24.51 23.08
C ARG A 279 28.99 -24.90 22.54
N SER A 280 28.29 -25.82 23.21
CA SER A 280 26.94 -26.26 22.85
C SER A 280 25.94 -25.11 22.92
N LEU A 281 25.98 -24.30 23.97
CA LEU A 281 25.14 -23.12 24.14
C LEU A 281 25.40 -22.07 23.05
N LYS A 282 26.66 -21.83 22.66
CA LYS A 282 27.00 -20.92 21.55
C LYS A 282 26.42 -21.40 20.21
N ILE A 283 26.47 -22.70 19.94
CA ILE A 283 25.88 -23.30 18.73
C ILE A 283 24.35 -23.12 18.75
N ASN A 284 23.70 -23.38 19.88
CA ASN A 284 22.25 -23.21 20.02
C ASN A 284 21.84 -21.74 19.91
N ALA A 285 22.64 -20.81 20.46
CA ALA A 285 22.39 -19.38 20.32
C ALA A 285 22.42 -18.92 18.86
N LEU A 286 23.35 -19.46 18.05
CA LEU A 286 23.41 -19.20 16.61
C LEU A 286 22.18 -19.75 15.87
N LYS A 287 21.70 -20.95 16.22
CA LYS A 287 20.48 -21.53 15.63
C LYS A 287 19.25 -20.69 15.95
N ILE A 288 19.07 -20.31 17.21
CA ILE A 288 17.97 -19.45 17.67
C ILE A 288 18.02 -18.10 16.95
N MET A 289 19.21 -17.49 16.83
CA MET A 289 19.40 -16.24 16.10
C MET A 289 18.99 -16.34 14.64
N GLN A 290 19.43 -17.38 13.94
CA GLN A 290 19.01 -17.60 12.56
C GLN A 290 17.50 -17.78 12.44
N GLN A 291 16.88 -18.50 13.39
CA GLN A 291 15.44 -18.73 13.41
C GLN A 291 14.66 -17.44 13.62
N TYR A 292 14.98 -16.62 14.63
CA TYR A 292 14.25 -15.37 14.83
C TYR A 292 14.53 -14.37 13.71
N MET A 293 15.76 -14.27 13.17
CA MET A 293 16.06 -13.36 12.06
C MET A 293 15.27 -13.74 10.80
N THR A 294 15.19 -15.04 10.51
CA THR A 294 14.36 -15.55 9.39
C THR A 294 12.90 -15.15 9.56
N GLN A 295 12.34 -15.36 10.75
CA GLN A 295 10.95 -15.00 11.04
C GLN A 295 10.72 -13.50 10.88
N ILE A 296 11.54 -12.66 11.52
CA ILE A 296 11.42 -11.20 11.46
C ILE A 296 11.35 -10.73 9.99
N TYR A 297 12.27 -11.16 9.13
CA TYR A 297 12.30 -10.68 7.75
C TYR A 297 11.27 -11.33 6.82
N SER A 298 10.81 -12.53 7.15
CA SER A 298 9.68 -13.14 6.43
C SER A 298 8.36 -12.41 6.68
N MET A 299 8.29 -11.64 7.78
CA MET A 299 7.11 -10.88 8.22
C MET A 299 7.03 -9.45 7.69
N THR A 300 8.01 -9.00 6.90
CA THR A 300 8.03 -7.64 6.34
C THR A 300 6.76 -7.34 5.55
N THR A 301 6.11 -6.21 5.87
CA THR A 301 4.90 -5.79 5.14
C THR A 301 5.28 -4.97 3.91
N ILE A 302 5.14 -5.56 2.73
CA ILE A 302 5.51 -4.95 1.45
C ILE A 302 4.60 -3.76 1.14
N ASN A 303 5.18 -2.71 0.58
CA ASN A 303 4.48 -1.49 0.18
C ASN A 303 5.01 -1.02 -1.19
N HIS A 304 4.50 0.09 -1.74
CA HIS A 304 4.92 0.60 -3.05
C HIS A 304 6.42 0.90 -3.11
N ASP A 305 7.00 1.50 -2.07
CA ASP A 305 8.42 1.86 -2.01
C ASP A 305 9.31 0.62 -2.14
N HIS A 306 8.96 -0.47 -1.43
CA HIS A 306 9.64 -1.77 -1.53
C HIS A 306 9.69 -2.30 -2.97
N LEU A 307 8.57 -2.22 -3.69
CA LEU A 307 8.46 -2.71 -5.06
C LEU A 307 9.25 -1.83 -6.03
N PHE A 308 9.07 -0.51 -5.97
CA PHE A 308 9.82 0.41 -6.83
C PHE A 308 11.33 0.31 -6.63
N ALA A 309 11.79 0.29 -5.38
CA ALA A 309 13.19 0.14 -5.04
C ALA A 309 13.78 -1.19 -5.55
N SER A 310 13.03 -2.29 -5.37
CA SER A 310 13.44 -3.61 -5.87
C SER A 310 13.55 -3.64 -7.39
N PHE A 311 12.62 -3.01 -8.11
CA PHE A 311 12.68 -2.92 -9.57
C PHE A 311 13.83 -2.04 -10.07
N LEU A 312 14.03 -0.85 -9.49
CA LEU A 312 15.17 0.01 -9.86
C LEU A 312 16.49 -0.72 -9.71
N ARG A 313 16.65 -1.49 -8.62
CA ARG A 313 17.84 -2.32 -8.38
C ARG A 313 17.97 -3.45 -9.40
N MET A 314 16.90 -4.20 -9.67
CA MET A 314 16.94 -5.43 -10.46
C MET A 314 16.87 -5.24 -11.98
N MET A 315 16.32 -4.11 -12.45
CA MET A 315 16.23 -3.86 -13.89
C MET A 315 17.62 -3.72 -14.51
N PRO A 316 17.94 -4.41 -15.61
CA PRO A 316 19.29 -4.40 -16.16
C PRO A 316 19.64 -3.09 -16.89
N ARG A 317 18.63 -2.33 -17.33
CA ARG A 317 18.81 -1.10 -18.12
C ARG A 317 19.11 0.10 -17.22
N LYS A 318 20.04 0.96 -17.65
CA LYS A 318 20.34 2.23 -16.97
C LYS A 318 19.23 3.26 -17.15
N LYS A 319 18.70 3.38 -18.37
CA LYS A 319 17.57 4.24 -18.72
C LYS A 319 16.28 3.45 -18.62
N ILE A 320 15.30 3.96 -17.88
CA ILE A 320 14.02 3.32 -17.58
C ILE A 320 12.92 4.34 -17.83
N HIS A 321 11.93 4.03 -18.66
CA HIS A 321 10.76 4.88 -18.81
C HIS A 321 9.87 4.78 -17.57
N GLU A 322 9.35 5.90 -17.07
CA GLU A 322 8.52 5.94 -15.86
C GLU A 322 7.33 4.98 -15.94
N ASP A 323 6.60 5.00 -17.06
CA ASP A 323 5.49 4.08 -17.27
C ASP A 323 5.91 2.60 -17.31
N ASP A 324 7.11 2.25 -17.77
CA ASP A 324 7.59 0.86 -17.71
C ASP A 324 7.83 0.43 -16.25
N LEU A 325 8.35 1.31 -15.41
CA LEU A 325 8.52 1.04 -13.98
C LEU A 325 7.16 0.88 -13.28
N LYS A 326 6.21 1.78 -13.53
CA LYS A 326 4.84 1.70 -12.98
C LYS A 326 4.11 0.41 -13.40
N ARG A 327 4.20 0.02 -14.68
CA ARG A 327 3.62 -1.24 -15.20
C ARG A 327 4.20 -2.48 -14.50
N ARG A 328 5.50 -2.50 -14.26
CA ARG A 328 6.16 -3.63 -13.57
C ARG A 328 5.72 -3.73 -12.11
N VAL A 329 5.59 -2.61 -11.41
CA VAL A 329 5.02 -2.59 -10.05
C VAL A 329 3.57 -3.04 -10.06
N PHE A 330 2.73 -2.51 -10.96
CA PHE A 330 1.35 -2.93 -11.14
C PHE A 330 1.22 -4.45 -11.33
N LEU A 331 2.02 -5.05 -12.22
CA LEU A 331 2.05 -6.49 -12.42
C LEU A 331 2.54 -7.25 -11.19
N ALA A 332 3.58 -6.75 -10.51
CA ALA A 332 4.10 -7.40 -9.31
C ALA A 332 3.07 -7.47 -8.20
N ILE A 333 2.25 -6.44 -8.01
CA ILE A 333 1.17 -6.45 -7.02
C ILE A 333 0.15 -7.53 -7.40
N ASN A 334 -0.43 -7.44 -8.59
CA ASN A 334 -1.49 -8.36 -9.05
C ASN A 334 -1.04 -9.83 -9.14
N MET A 335 0.24 -10.11 -9.40
CA MET A 335 0.78 -11.48 -9.47
C MET A 335 1.11 -12.08 -8.10
N ASN A 336 1.12 -11.30 -7.02
CA ASN A 336 1.54 -11.74 -5.69
C ASN A 336 0.48 -11.54 -4.60
N THR A 337 -0.59 -10.80 -4.86
CA THR A 337 -1.73 -10.69 -3.94
C THR A 337 -2.29 -12.09 -3.63
N GLY A 338 -2.49 -12.38 -2.35
CA GLY A 338 -3.04 -13.66 -1.86
C GLY A 338 -2.05 -14.82 -1.76
N LYS A 339 -0.74 -14.60 -1.98
CA LYS A 339 0.27 -15.64 -1.74
C LYS A 339 0.59 -15.78 -0.25
N GLU A 340 0.61 -17.02 0.24
CA GLU A 340 1.05 -17.32 1.59
C GLU A 340 2.49 -16.84 1.86
N GLY A 341 2.72 -16.32 3.06
CA GLY A 341 4.03 -15.82 3.50
C GLY A 341 4.46 -14.49 2.89
N VAL A 342 3.54 -13.75 2.26
CA VAL A 342 3.77 -12.42 1.71
C VAL A 342 2.74 -11.45 2.29
N PHE A 343 3.19 -10.51 3.12
CA PHE A 343 2.31 -9.54 3.77
C PHE A 343 2.29 -8.24 2.99
N PHE A 344 1.10 -7.76 2.63
CA PHE A 344 0.91 -6.52 1.87
C PHE A 344 0.35 -5.41 2.74
N HIS A 345 0.88 -4.20 2.55
CA HIS A 345 0.27 -3.00 3.08
C HIS A 345 -1.11 -2.81 2.45
N ARG A 346 -2.08 -2.29 3.21
CA ARG A 346 -3.49 -2.14 2.77
C ARG A 346 -3.62 -1.42 1.43
N THR A 347 -2.78 -0.42 1.18
CA THR A 347 -2.79 0.36 -0.06
C THR A 347 -2.40 -0.44 -1.30
N LEU A 348 -1.78 -1.63 -1.16
CA LEU A 348 -1.52 -2.55 -2.27
C LEU A 348 -2.69 -3.52 -2.52
N LEU A 349 -3.61 -3.64 -1.56
CA LEU A 349 -4.83 -4.45 -1.68
C LEU A 349 -5.97 -3.66 -2.33
N GLU A 350 -5.88 -2.33 -2.29
CA GLU A 350 -6.74 -1.42 -3.04
C GLU A 350 -6.45 -1.51 -4.54
N ASP A 351 -7.31 -0.91 -5.35
CA ASP A 351 -7.11 -0.91 -6.80
C ASP A 351 -5.87 -0.10 -7.20
N GLN A 352 -5.08 -0.62 -8.14
CA GLN A 352 -3.80 -0.06 -8.55
C GLN A 352 -3.83 0.63 -9.92
N ILE A 353 -5.02 0.85 -10.51
CA ILE A 353 -5.14 1.42 -11.85
C ILE A 353 -4.52 2.81 -11.96
N HIS A 354 -4.55 3.58 -10.86
CA HIS A 354 -3.93 4.90 -10.76
C HIS A 354 -2.44 4.90 -11.17
N LEU A 355 -1.70 3.80 -10.95
CA LEU A 355 -0.30 3.69 -11.39
C LEU A 355 -0.17 3.72 -12.92
N LEU A 356 -1.20 3.31 -13.64
CA LEU A 356 -1.22 3.24 -15.11
C LEU A 356 -1.89 4.46 -15.75
N THR A 357 -2.48 5.36 -14.95
CA THR A 357 -3.15 6.58 -15.40
C THR A 357 -2.41 7.82 -14.90
N ASP A 358 -2.86 8.42 -13.80
CA ASP A 358 -2.47 9.76 -13.32
C ASP A 358 -1.66 9.75 -12.02
N ASP A 359 -1.50 8.60 -11.37
CA ASP A 359 -0.90 8.45 -10.04
C ASP A 359 -1.47 9.46 -9.02
N HIS A 360 -2.78 9.68 -8.99
CA HIS A 360 -3.41 10.68 -8.10
C HIS A 360 -3.22 10.45 -6.60
N PHE A 361 -2.84 9.23 -6.18
CA PHE A 361 -2.40 8.94 -4.80
C PHE A 361 -0.90 9.17 -4.57
N GLU A 362 -0.20 9.68 -5.58
CA GLU A 362 1.21 10.05 -5.62
C GLU A 362 2.14 8.92 -5.15
N LYS A 363 1.83 7.66 -5.46
CA LYS A 363 2.63 6.52 -4.99
C LYS A 363 3.97 6.48 -5.70
N PHE A 364 3.98 6.75 -7.00
CA PHE A 364 5.18 6.82 -7.81
C PHE A 364 5.85 8.19 -7.68
N GLN A 365 5.07 9.29 -7.81
CA GLN A 365 5.62 10.66 -7.77
C GLN A 365 6.25 11.00 -6.43
N ASN A 366 5.68 10.49 -5.33
CA ASN A 366 6.42 10.45 -4.09
C ASN A 366 7.66 9.61 -4.36
N PHE A 367 7.66 8.28 -4.36
CA PHE A 367 8.86 7.42 -4.42
C PHE A 367 10.03 7.88 -5.34
N ILE A 368 9.76 8.42 -6.53
CA ILE A 368 10.80 8.93 -7.42
C ILE A 368 11.43 10.24 -6.96
N SER A 369 10.68 11.17 -6.35
CA SER A 369 11.22 12.48 -5.94
C SER A 369 12.40 12.39 -4.95
N MET A 370 12.34 11.58 -3.88
CA MET A 370 13.49 11.21 -3.00
C MET A 370 14.57 10.45 -3.75
N ALA A 371 14.22 9.55 -4.68
CA ALA A 371 15.26 8.85 -5.44
C ALA A 371 16.09 9.85 -6.26
N VAL A 372 15.45 10.92 -6.75
CA VAL A 372 16.10 12.07 -7.42
C VAL A 372 16.84 12.96 -6.43
N GLU A 373 16.19 13.37 -5.34
CA GLU A 373 16.78 14.21 -4.28
C GLU A 373 18.06 13.59 -3.70
N LYS A 374 18.08 12.28 -3.50
CA LYS A 374 19.25 11.54 -2.99
C LYS A 374 20.25 11.14 -4.08
N GLY A 375 20.04 11.55 -5.34
CA GLY A 375 20.95 11.27 -6.45
C GLY A 375 21.07 9.79 -6.82
N VAL A 376 20.08 8.97 -6.50
CA VAL A 376 20.04 7.55 -6.91
C VAL A 376 19.59 7.42 -8.37
N VAL A 377 18.74 8.34 -8.81
CA VAL A 377 18.16 8.40 -10.16
C VAL A 377 18.15 9.85 -10.62
N GLU A 378 18.53 10.12 -11.87
CA GLU A 378 18.28 11.41 -12.53
C GLU A 378 16.99 11.31 -13.37
N ARG A 379 16.23 12.40 -13.46
CA ARG A 379 14.97 12.47 -14.21
C ARG A 379 15.15 13.40 -15.42
N ASP A 380 14.97 12.86 -16.62
CA ASP A 380 14.97 13.58 -17.90
C ASP A 380 13.62 13.34 -18.60
N GLY A 381 12.68 14.27 -18.45
CA GLY A 381 11.29 14.07 -18.87
C GLY A 381 10.67 12.84 -18.22
N LYS A 382 10.21 11.88 -19.03
CA LYS A 382 9.67 10.57 -18.58
C LYS A 382 10.74 9.45 -18.53
N ILE A 383 12.03 9.80 -18.61
CA ILE A 383 13.13 8.84 -18.55
C ILE A 383 13.86 9.00 -17.22
N LEU A 384 13.97 7.90 -16.50
CA LEU A 384 14.76 7.74 -15.28
C LEU A 384 16.13 7.17 -15.64
N ILE A 385 17.20 7.83 -15.23
CA ILE A 385 18.57 7.39 -15.44
C ILE A 385 19.13 6.99 -14.08
N LYS A 386 19.24 5.69 -13.81
CA LYS A 386 19.75 5.22 -12.53
C LYS A 386 21.27 5.30 -12.44
N ASP A 387 21.80 5.69 -11.29
CA ASP A 387 23.22 5.55 -11.01
C ASP A 387 23.51 4.10 -10.59
N THR A 388 24.11 3.32 -11.49
CA THR A 388 24.44 1.93 -11.23
C THR A 388 25.46 1.75 -10.10
N SER A 389 26.30 2.77 -9.82
CA SER A 389 27.26 2.71 -8.70
C SER A 389 26.54 2.61 -7.35
N LYS A 390 25.39 3.30 -7.24
CA LYS A 390 24.45 3.29 -6.10
C LYS A 390 23.76 1.94 -5.89
N PHE A 391 23.86 1.00 -6.83
CA PHE A 391 23.30 -0.35 -6.70
C PHE A 391 24.35 -1.47 -6.66
N SER A 392 25.62 -1.18 -6.99
CA SER A 392 26.67 -2.18 -7.20
C SER A 392 27.70 -2.27 -6.08
N SER A 393 27.85 -1.25 -5.23
CA SER A 393 28.96 -1.16 -4.28
C SER A 393 28.55 -1.36 -2.80
N ILE A 394 29.43 -2.04 -2.06
CA ILE A 394 29.52 -1.93 -0.61
C ILE A 394 30.15 -0.55 -0.38
N PHE A 395 29.32 0.48 -0.23
CA PHE A 395 29.79 1.84 -0.07
C PHE A 395 30.61 2.03 1.21
N ASP A 396 31.54 2.98 1.12
CA ASP A 396 32.38 3.46 2.20
C ASP A 396 31.55 4.17 3.30
N PHE A 397 32.13 4.20 4.48
CA PHE A 397 31.43 4.40 5.74
C PHE A 397 31.19 5.87 6.01
N HIS A 398 29.91 6.29 6.05
CA HIS A 398 29.33 7.16 7.09
C HIS A 398 27.90 7.68 6.82
N SER A 399 27.15 7.23 5.80
CA SER A 399 25.89 7.95 5.47
C SER A 399 24.88 7.23 4.56
N ILE A 400 24.93 5.90 4.36
CA ILE A 400 24.10 5.23 3.33
C ILE A 400 22.58 5.40 3.54
N ARG A 401 22.06 5.46 4.78
CA ARG A 401 20.61 5.69 4.98
C ARG A 401 20.16 7.07 4.48
N VAL A 402 21.03 8.08 4.57
CA VAL A 402 20.79 9.45 4.09
C VAL A 402 21.10 9.56 2.60
N GLU A 403 22.14 8.87 2.12
CA GLU A 403 22.64 8.98 0.74
C GLU A 403 22.02 7.99 -0.26
N ASN A 404 21.39 6.90 0.19
CA ASN A 404 20.80 5.88 -0.68
C ASN A 404 19.67 5.08 0.02
N PRO A 405 18.55 5.73 0.36
CA PRO A 405 17.39 5.08 0.97
C PRO A 405 16.80 3.99 0.07
N VAL A 406 16.90 4.14 -1.26
CA VAL A 406 16.39 3.15 -2.23
C VAL A 406 17.02 1.77 -2.01
N ASN A 407 18.34 1.68 -1.83
CA ASN A 407 18.98 0.39 -1.62
C ASN A 407 18.62 -0.23 -0.27
N VAL A 408 18.46 0.59 0.79
CA VAL A 408 18.00 0.13 2.11
C VAL A 408 16.61 -0.50 2.00
N ILE A 409 15.68 0.21 1.37
CA ILE A 409 14.30 -0.25 1.14
C ILE A 409 14.30 -1.58 0.36
N ALA A 410 15.11 -1.69 -0.69
CA ALA A 410 15.19 -2.92 -1.47
C ALA A 410 15.78 -4.11 -0.68
N ASN A 411 16.63 -3.86 0.33
CA ASN A 411 17.23 -4.90 1.17
C ASN A 411 16.25 -5.45 2.21
N GLU A 412 15.27 -4.66 2.69
CA GLU A 412 14.28 -5.11 3.68
C GLU A 412 13.41 -6.28 3.19
N VAL A 413 13.19 -6.36 1.87
CA VAL A 413 12.41 -7.42 1.22
C VAL A 413 13.27 -8.46 0.48
N GLU A 414 14.60 -8.35 0.53
CA GLU A 414 15.52 -9.33 -0.10
C GLU A 414 15.34 -10.76 0.43
N PRO A 415 15.07 -11.00 1.73
CA PRO A 415 14.82 -12.36 2.25
C PRO A 415 13.55 -13.02 1.70
N LEU A 416 12.60 -12.26 1.15
CA LEU A 416 11.34 -12.77 0.59
C LEU A 416 11.57 -13.41 -0.78
N THR A 417 12.18 -14.61 -0.80
CA THR A 417 12.65 -15.28 -2.03
C THR A 417 11.56 -15.48 -3.10
N SER A 418 10.33 -15.79 -2.70
CA SER A 418 9.18 -15.92 -3.62
C SER A 418 8.87 -14.60 -4.33
N LEU A 419 8.83 -13.49 -3.58
CA LEU A 419 8.66 -12.15 -4.12
C LEU A 419 9.83 -11.78 -5.04
N GLN A 420 11.07 -11.98 -4.58
CA GLN A 420 12.28 -11.65 -5.35
C GLN A 420 12.36 -12.42 -6.67
N LYS A 421 11.92 -13.68 -6.71
CA LYS A 421 11.85 -14.47 -7.95
C LYS A 421 10.89 -13.83 -8.97
N ASN A 422 9.73 -13.36 -8.51
CA ASN A 422 8.74 -12.72 -9.38
C ASN A 422 9.19 -11.34 -9.85
N ILE A 423 9.76 -10.51 -8.96
CA ILE A 423 10.34 -9.21 -9.32
C ILE A 423 11.48 -9.41 -10.32
N LYS A 424 12.40 -10.34 -10.09
CA LYS A 424 13.51 -10.64 -11.02
C LYS A 424 13.01 -11.09 -12.39
N SER A 425 11.99 -11.97 -12.42
CA SER A 425 11.36 -12.42 -13.67
C SER A 425 10.75 -11.24 -14.44
N LEU A 426 10.01 -10.37 -13.76
CA LEU A 426 9.43 -9.18 -14.37
C LEU A 426 10.52 -8.20 -14.82
N ALA A 427 11.51 -7.89 -13.99
CA ALA A 427 12.58 -6.94 -14.27
C ALA A 427 13.40 -7.29 -15.53
N GLY A 428 13.59 -8.58 -15.81
CA GLY A 428 14.31 -9.05 -17.00
C GLY A 428 13.50 -9.00 -18.31
N LYS A 429 12.17 -8.85 -18.26
CA LYS A 429 11.33 -8.85 -19.47
C LYS A 429 11.48 -7.56 -20.28
N PHE A 430 11.32 -7.68 -21.59
CA PHE A 430 11.23 -6.53 -22.49
C PHE A 430 9.94 -5.73 -22.24
N GLU A 431 10.01 -4.42 -22.45
CA GLU A 431 8.87 -3.50 -22.21
C GLU A 431 7.62 -3.89 -23.00
N HIS A 432 7.74 -4.24 -24.28
CA HIS A 432 6.59 -4.68 -25.09
C HIS A 432 5.90 -5.93 -24.51
N THR A 433 6.65 -6.81 -23.84
CA THR A 433 6.09 -7.98 -23.14
C THR A 433 5.33 -7.54 -21.90
N ILE A 434 5.89 -6.60 -21.11
CA ILE A 434 5.23 -6.02 -19.94
C ILE A 434 3.93 -5.33 -20.33
N ARG A 435 3.96 -4.48 -21.36
CA ARG A 435 2.76 -3.82 -21.91
C ARG A 435 1.67 -4.83 -22.26
N ARG A 436 2.01 -5.88 -22.99
CA ARG A 436 1.06 -6.95 -23.35
C ARG A 436 0.50 -7.66 -22.11
N MET A 437 1.35 -7.99 -21.14
CA MET A 437 0.90 -8.64 -19.89
C MET A 437 -0.09 -7.76 -19.12
N VAL A 438 0.14 -6.44 -19.05
CA VAL A 438 -0.79 -5.50 -18.41
C VAL A 438 -2.13 -5.47 -19.13
N ALA A 439 -2.13 -5.31 -20.46
CA ALA A 439 -3.35 -5.29 -21.24
C ALA A 439 -4.14 -6.60 -21.12
N ASP A 440 -3.46 -7.75 -21.24
CA ASP A 440 -4.08 -9.08 -21.12
C ASP A 440 -4.67 -9.30 -19.71
N LEU A 441 -4.01 -8.80 -18.66
CA LEU A 441 -4.52 -8.88 -17.28
C LEU A 441 -5.80 -8.05 -17.11
N LEU A 442 -5.78 -6.79 -17.55
CA LEU A 442 -6.92 -5.89 -17.42
C LEU A 442 -8.14 -6.36 -18.25
N ILE A 443 -7.91 -6.85 -19.47
CA ILE A 443 -9.00 -7.41 -20.30
C ILE A 443 -9.63 -8.63 -19.60
N LYS A 444 -8.81 -9.53 -19.05
CA LYS A 444 -9.30 -10.70 -18.32
C LYS A 444 -10.07 -10.30 -17.07
N LYS A 445 -9.55 -9.34 -16.30
CA LYS A 445 -10.21 -8.78 -15.12
C LYS A 445 -11.59 -8.23 -15.47
N GLY A 446 -11.70 -7.36 -16.48
CA GLY A 446 -12.98 -6.79 -16.88
C GLY A 446 -14.02 -7.83 -17.34
N ILE A 447 -13.59 -8.89 -18.03
CA ILE A 447 -14.47 -10.01 -18.40
C ILE A 447 -14.89 -10.82 -17.18
N GLN A 448 -13.97 -11.09 -16.26
CA GLN A 448 -14.24 -11.84 -15.03
C GLN A 448 -15.22 -11.08 -14.14
N GLU A 449 -14.95 -9.81 -13.84
CA GLU A 449 -15.83 -8.96 -13.04
C GLU A 449 -17.22 -8.84 -13.65
N TYR A 450 -17.31 -8.72 -14.98
CA TYR A 450 -18.62 -8.75 -15.65
C TYR A 450 -19.34 -10.08 -15.45
N ASN A 451 -18.65 -11.21 -15.58
CA ASN A 451 -19.28 -12.52 -15.40
C ASN A 451 -19.78 -12.71 -13.96
N GLU A 452 -19.01 -12.25 -12.98
CA GLU A 452 -19.38 -12.28 -11.57
C GLU A 452 -20.61 -11.40 -11.31
N ASP A 453 -20.56 -10.12 -11.73
CA ASP A 453 -21.69 -9.20 -11.59
C ASP A 453 -22.95 -9.73 -12.30
N TYR A 454 -22.81 -10.23 -13.52
CA TYR A 454 -23.93 -10.77 -14.29
C TYR A 454 -24.58 -11.95 -13.56
N ASN A 455 -23.80 -12.87 -12.99
CA ASN A 455 -24.34 -14.01 -12.26
C ASN A 455 -24.98 -13.59 -10.92
N THR A 456 -24.39 -12.63 -10.22
CA THR A 456 -24.89 -12.14 -8.92
C THR A 456 -26.20 -11.35 -9.05
N TYR A 457 -26.31 -10.54 -10.10
CA TYR A 457 -27.41 -9.59 -10.28
C TYR A 457 -28.37 -9.98 -11.42
N TYR A 458 -28.34 -11.23 -11.87
CA TYR A 458 -29.24 -11.74 -12.91
C TYR A 458 -30.69 -11.72 -12.44
N ILE A 459 -31.56 -11.13 -13.26
CA ILE A 459 -33.01 -11.12 -13.04
C ILE A 459 -33.69 -11.71 -14.26
N GLU A 460 -34.41 -12.82 -14.05
CA GLU A 460 -35.16 -13.50 -15.09
C GLU A 460 -36.21 -12.56 -15.72
N GLY A 461 -36.20 -12.47 -17.05
CA GLY A 461 -37.13 -11.61 -17.80
C GLY A 461 -36.71 -10.14 -17.93
N GLU A 462 -35.66 -9.69 -17.23
CA GLU A 462 -35.21 -8.29 -17.27
C GLU A 462 -33.74 -8.15 -17.68
N THR A 463 -32.85 -8.97 -17.13
CA THR A 463 -31.44 -9.01 -17.53
C THR A 463 -31.33 -9.47 -18.98
N LYS A 464 -30.65 -8.67 -19.81
CA LYS A 464 -30.45 -8.93 -21.24
C LYS A 464 -29.41 -10.03 -21.45
N ASP A 465 -29.35 -10.58 -22.66
CA ASP A 465 -28.35 -11.57 -23.02
C ASP A 465 -26.93 -11.14 -22.68
N LYS A 466 -26.11 -12.10 -22.25
CA LYS A 466 -24.75 -11.84 -21.77
C LYS A 466 -23.87 -11.10 -22.77
N GLU A 467 -24.08 -11.27 -24.08
CA GLU A 467 -23.30 -10.58 -25.11
C GLU A 467 -23.68 -9.09 -25.27
N VAL A 468 -24.80 -8.64 -24.68
CA VAL A 468 -25.21 -7.22 -24.64
C VAL A 468 -24.33 -6.43 -23.67
N GLY A 469 -24.06 -6.98 -22.49
CA GLY A 469 -23.30 -6.31 -21.42
C GLY A 469 -21.78 -6.52 -21.45
N LYS A 470 -21.30 -7.47 -22.24
CA LYS A 470 -19.90 -7.93 -22.18
C LYS A 470 -18.93 -6.91 -22.77
N PRO A 471 -17.85 -6.52 -22.06
CA PRO A 471 -16.81 -5.69 -22.64
C PRO A 471 -16.05 -6.44 -23.74
N PHE A 472 -15.61 -5.74 -24.78
CA PHE A 472 -14.94 -6.38 -25.91
C PHE A 472 -13.83 -5.53 -26.52
N LEU A 473 -12.92 -6.21 -27.23
CA LEU A 473 -11.79 -5.61 -27.94
C LEU A 473 -11.86 -5.98 -29.42
N ILE A 474 -11.87 -4.97 -30.28
CA ILE A 474 -11.71 -5.10 -31.72
C ILE A 474 -10.25 -4.79 -32.08
N LYS A 475 -9.60 -5.76 -32.74
CA LYS A 475 -8.20 -5.60 -33.18
C LYS A 475 -8.15 -4.89 -34.52
N GLY A 476 -7.40 -3.80 -34.57
CA GLY A 476 -7.10 -3.08 -35.79
C GLY A 476 -5.94 -3.70 -36.58
N ARG A 477 -5.72 -3.18 -37.80
CA ARG A 477 -4.60 -3.58 -38.66
C ARG A 477 -3.25 -3.04 -38.18
N SER A 478 -3.26 -1.90 -37.49
CA SER A 478 -2.06 -1.24 -36.95
C SER A 478 -2.25 -0.86 -35.48
N ARG A 479 -1.19 -0.95 -34.68
CA ARG A 479 -1.19 -0.52 -33.26
C ARG A 479 -0.90 0.98 -33.10
N LYS A 480 -0.82 1.75 -34.18
CA LYS A 480 -0.55 3.19 -34.10
C LYS A 480 -1.64 3.93 -33.31
N LYS A 481 -2.92 3.71 -33.65
CA LYS A 481 -4.07 4.37 -33.02
C LYS A 481 -4.97 3.36 -32.30
N GLY A 482 -5.24 3.62 -31.02
CA GLY A 482 -6.17 2.89 -30.17
C GLY A 482 -7.29 3.80 -29.67
N ILE A 483 -8.49 3.26 -29.53
CA ILE A 483 -9.70 4.01 -29.20
C ILE A 483 -10.41 3.31 -28.04
N VAL A 484 -10.76 4.07 -27.02
CA VAL A 484 -11.69 3.63 -25.97
C VAL A 484 -13.06 4.23 -26.29
N LEU A 485 -14.11 3.42 -26.41
CA LEU A 485 -15.48 3.91 -26.65
C LEU A 485 -16.38 3.58 -25.46
N VAL A 486 -16.94 4.60 -24.82
CA VAL A 486 -17.73 4.48 -23.59
C VAL A 486 -19.22 4.66 -23.89
N HIS A 487 -20.04 3.70 -23.46
CA HIS A 487 -21.50 3.76 -23.59
C HIS A 487 -22.13 4.72 -22.57
N GLY A 488 -23.41 5.06 -22.77
CA GLY A 488 -24.21 5.94 -21.92
C GLY A 488 -24.74 5.27 -20.63
N TYR A 489 -25.36 6.10 -19.79
CA TYR A 489 -26.02 5.64 -18.55
C TYR A 489 -27.23 4.76 -18.86
N MET A 490 -27.43 3.72 -18.03
CA MET A 490 -28.44 2.65 -18.25
C MET A 490 -28.28 1.84 -19.54
N ALA A 491 -27.25 2.10 -20.36
CA ALA A 491 -26.94 1.36 -21.57
C ALA A 491 -25.92 0.25 -21.30
N SER A 492 -25.32 -0.29 -22.36
CA SER A 492 -24.30 -1.33 -22.30
C SER A 492 -23.29 -1.21 -23.44
N PRO A 493 -22.18 -1.97 -23.44
CA PRO A 493 -21.20 -1.98 -24.53
C PRO A 493 -21.78 -2.16 -25.94
N LEU A 494 -22.95 -2.81 -26.06
CA LEU A 494 -23.61 -3.02 -27.34
C LEU A 494 -24.02 -1.70 -28.04
N GLU A 495 -24.29 -0.64 -27.27
CA GLU A 495 -24.72 0.67 -27.77
C GLU A 495 -23.73 1.30 -28.76
N VAL A 496 -22.43 1.10 -28.53
CA VAL A 496 -21.35 1.68 -29.36
C VAL A 496 -20.69 0.65 -30.28
N LYS A 497 -21.27 -0.56 -30.38
CA LYS A 497 -20.65 -1.67 -31.13
C LYS A 497 -20.52 -1.39 -32.61
N GLU A 498 -21.53 -0.79 -33.24
CA GLU A 498 -21.50 -0.48 -34.68
C GLU A 498 -20.38 0.51 -35.02
N LEU A 499 -20.26 1.59 -34.25
CA LEU A 499 -19.15 2.53 -34.35
C LEU A 499 -17.79 1.84 -34.12
N ALA A 500 -17.70 0.99 -33.10
CA ALA A 500 -16.48 0.25 -32.82
C ALA A 500 -16.06 -0.66 -33.99
N VAL A 501 -17.01 -1.37 -34.60
CA VAL A 501 -16.79 -2.23 -35.78
C VAL A 501 -16.37 -1.38 -36.99
N PHE A 502 -17.02 -0.24 -37.20
CA PHE A 502 -16.68 0.68 -38.28
C PHE A 502 -15.22 1.19 -38.16
N LEU A 503 -14.83 1.67 -36.98
CA LEU A 503 -13.46 2.15 -36.71
C LEU A 503 -12.43 1.00 -36.79
N GLY A 504 -12.81 -0.20 -36.36
CA GLY A 504 -12.01 -1.41 -36.53
C GLY A 504 -11.76 -1.75 -38.00
N LYS A 505 -12.77 -1.61 -38.86
CA LYS A 505 -12.63 -1.79 -40.32
C LYS A 505 -11.70 -0.75 -40.96
N LYS A 506 -11.67 0.48 -40.43
CA LYS A 506 -10.69 1.53 -40.81
C LYS A 506 -9.27 1.24 -40.28
N GLY A 507 -9.11 0.22 -39.44
CA GLY A 507 -7.81 -0.32 -39.03
C GLY A 507 -7.36 0.06 -37.61
N TYR A 508 -8.21 0.74 -36.84
CA TYR A 508 -7.93 1.14 -35.46
C TYR A 508 -8.22 0.01 -34.47
N TRP A 509 -7.48 -0.02 -33.37
CA TRP A 509 -7.84 -0.87 -32.23
C TRP A 509 -8.92 -0.18 -31.42
N VAL A 510 -9.98 -0.90 -31.04
CA VAL A 510 -11.10 -0.32 -30.31
C VAL A 510 -11.44 -1.19 -29.11
N TYR A 511 -11.39 -0.62 -27.92
CA TYR A 511 -11.87 -1.28 -26.70
C TYR A 511 -13.14 -0.59 -26.21
N VAL A 512 -14.14 -1.41 -25.89
CA VAL A 512 -15.41 -0.96 -25.33
C VAL A 512 -15.50 -1.50 -23.90
N PRO A 513 -15.20 -0.69 -22.87
CA PRO A 513 -15.41 -1.08 -21.49
C PRO A 513 -16.91 -1.22 -21.20
N ARG A 514 -17.20 -2.00 -20.17
CA ARG A 514 -18.51 -2.00 -19.52
C ARG A 514 -18.38 -1.16 -18.25
N LEU A 515 -19.23 -0.16 -18.09
CA LEU A 515 -19.29 0.61 -16.84
C LEU A 515 -19.85 -0.28 -15.71
N LYS A 516 -19.25 -0.21 -14.51
CA LYS A 516 -19.74 -0.97 -13.35
C LYS A 516 -21.24 -0.70 -13.12
N GLY A 517 -22.03 -1.73 -12.80
CA GLY A 517 -23.49 -1.62 -12.67
C GLY A 517 -24.29 -1.71 -13.98
N HIS A 518 -23.63 -1.65 -15.13
CA HIS A 518 -24.29 -1.64 -16.44
C HIS A 518 -24.16 -3.00 -17.14
N GLY A 519 -25.10 -3.29 -18.05
CA GLY A 519 -25.13 -4.55 -18.81
C GLY A 519 -25.54 -5.79 -18.02
N THR A 520 -26.10 -5.61 -16.83
CA THR A 520 -26.52 -6.65 -15.87
C THR A 520 -27.98 -6.44 -15.45
N SER A 521 -28.24 -5.64 -14.42
CA SER A 521 -29.59 -5.24 -14.00
C SER A 521 -29.62 -3.84 -13.36
N PRO A 522 -30.81 -3.21 -13.23
CA PRO A 522 -30.98 -1.96 -12.49
C PRO A 522 -30.58 -2.05 -11.02
N GLU A 523 -30.75 -3.20 -10.39
CA GLU A 523 -30.34 -3.50 -9.01
C GLU A 523 -28.84 -3.45 -8.83
N ASP A 524 -28.07 -3.91 -9.82
CA ASP A 524 -26.61 -3.74 -9.81
C ASP A 524 -26.29 -2.24 -9.84
N LEU A 525 -26.84 -1.51 -10.82
CA LEU A 525 -26.63 -0.07 -11.01
C LEU A 525 -26.98 0.76 -9.77
N SER A 526 -28.05 0.41 -9.06
CA SER A 526 -28.55 1.16 -7.90
C SER A 526 -27.55 1.20 -6.73
N THR A 527 -26.62 0.24 -6.68
CA THR A 527 -25.61 0.11 -5.64
C THR A 527 -24.26 0.75 -6.01
N ARG A 528 -24.10 1.24 -7.25
CA ARG A 528 -22.81 1.74 -7.75
C ARG A 528 -22.65 3.23 -7.58
N LYS A 529 -21.39 3.63 -7.37
CA LYS A 529 -20.97 5.04 -7.35
C LYS A 529 -20.34 5.43 -8.67
N TYR A 530 -20.40 6.72 -9.02
CA TYR A 530 -19.84 7.20 -10.30
C TYR A 530 -18.32 6.98 -10.41
N VAL A 531 -17.61 6.96 -9.28
CA VAL A 531 -16.17 6.65 -9.22
C VAL A 531 -15.85 5.23 -9.72
N GLU A 532 -16.80 4.29 -9.62
CA GLU A 532 -16.64 2.94 -10.19
C GLU A 532 -16.80 2.97 -11.72
N TRP A 533 -17.59 3.90 -12.27
CA TRP A 533 -17.70 4.11 -13.72
C TRP A 533 -16.43 4.76 -14.28
N VAL A 534 -15.90 5.77 -13.58
CA VAL A 534 -14.61 6.40 -13.90
C VAL A 534 -13.50 5.34 -13.95
N LYS A 535 -13.46 4.45 -12.95
CA LYS A 535 -12.52 3.33 -12.91
C LYS A 535 -12.63 2.41 -14.14
N SER A 536 -13.84 2.04 -14.57
CA SER A 536 -14.03 1.23 -15.78
C SER A 536 -13.43 1.90 -17.03
N VAL A 537 -13.50 3.23 -17.12
CA VAL A 537 -12.92 4.01 -18.21
C VAL A 537 -11.39 4.09 -18.10
N GLU A 538 -10.86 4.27 -16.90
CA GLU A 538 -9.41 4.24 -16.63
C GLU A 538 -8.78 2.90 -17.01
N GLU A 539 -9.45 1.79 -16.70
CA GLU A 539 -9.02 0.46 -17.13
C GLU A 539 -9.01 0.33 -18.65
N GLY A 540 -10.05 0.85 -19.33
CA GLY A 540 -10.09 0.91 -20.79
C GLY A 540 -8.95 1.72 -21.39
N TYR A 541 -8.64 2.88 -20.83
CA TYR A 541 -7.49 3.69 -21.22
C TYR A 541 -6.17 2.95 -20.99
N ALA A 542 -5.98 2.34 -19.82
CA ALA A 542 -4.76 1.60 -19.50
C ALA A 542 -4.57 0.41 -20.46
N ILE A 543 -5.63 -0.30 -20.84
CA ILE A 543 -5.58 -1.35 -21.87
C ILE A 543 -5.08 -0.75 -23.20
N MET A 544 -5.71 0.32 -23.69
CA MET A 544 -5.35 0.94 -24.97
C MET A 544 -3.94 1.53 -24.96
N LYS A 545 -3.51 2.22 -23.90
CA LYS A 545 -2.16 2.78 -23.75
C LYS A 545 -1.08 1.70 -23.76
N ASN A 546 -1.41 0.48 -23.30
CA ASN A 546 -0.50 -0.65 -23.36
C ASN A 546 -0.50 -1.36 -24.73
N LEU A 547 -1.58 -1.28 -25.50
CA LEU A 547 -1.68 -1.91 -26.82
C LEU A 547 -1.27 -1.00 -27.99
N CYS A 548 -1.42 0.31 -27.84
CA CYS A 548 -1.28 1.29 -28.91
C CYS A 548 -0.31 2.43 -28.56
N GLU A 549 0.18 3.14 -29.57
CA GLU A 549 1.06 4.30 -29.41
C GLU A 549 0.27 5.55 -29.03
N ASP A 550 -0.73 5.86 -29.86
CA ASP A 550 -1.67 6.96 -29.68
C ASP A 550 -3.01 6.44 -29.17
N VAL A 551 -3.58 7.13 -28.18
CA VAL A 551 -4.88 6.78 -27.60
C VAL A 551 -5.85 7.93 -27.75
N PHE A 552 -7.02 7.60 -28.28
CA PHE A 552 -8.21 8.44 -28.33
C PHE A 552 -9.25 7.87 -27.38
N ILE A 553 -10.11 8.73 -26.86
CA ILE A 553 -11.27 8.31 -26.09
C ILE A 553 -12.52 8.97 -26.64
N GLY A 554 -13.59 8.19 -26.75
CA GLY A 554 -14.89 8.70 -27.14
C GLY A 554 -15.98 8.12 -26.28
N GLY A 555 -17.12 8.78 -26.25
CA GLY A 555 -18.30 8.22 -25.60
C GLY A 555 -19.58 8.89 -26.00
N PHE A 556 -20.68 8.24 -25.61
CA PHE A 556 -22.04 8.70 -25.86
C PHE A 556 -22.74 9.08 -24.57
N SER A 557 -23.41 10.24 -24.56
CA SER A 557 -24.15 10.75 -23.40
C SER A 557 -23.27 10.78 -22.14
N THR A 558 -23.63 10.09 -21.06
CA THR A 558 -22.78 9.93 -19.87
C THR A 558 -21.37 9.42 -20.18
N GLY A 559 -21.22 8.54 -21.18
CA GLY A 559 -19.91 8.07 -21.64
C GLY A 559 -19.04 9.19 -22.22
N ALA A 560 -19.64 10.22 -22.83
CA ALA A 560 -18.94 11.41 -23.27
C ALA A 560 -18.44 12.23 -22.07
N GLY A 561 -19.27 12.37 -21.02
CA GLY A 561 -18.86 12.99 -19.76
C GLY A 561 -17.68 12.27 -19.10
N LEU A 562 -17.69 10.94 -19.07
CA LEU A 562 -16.57 10.14 -18.56
C LEU A 562 -15.30 10.25 -19.44
N ALA A 563 -15.46 10.37 -20.75
CA ALA A 563 -14.34 10.62 -21.66
C ALA A 563 -13.68 11.99 -21.40
N LEU A 564 -14.50 13.02 -21.16
CA LEU A 564 -14.04 14.35 -20.76
C LEU A 564 -13.39 14.32 -19.38
N ASP A 565 -13.98 13.63 -18.39
CA ASP A 565 -13.39 13.44 -17.05
C ASP A 565 -11.96 12.90 -17.15
N LEU A 566 -11.77 11.81 -17.90
CA LEU A 566 -10.44 11.23 -18.12
C LEU A 566 -9.50 12.26 -18.79
N GLY A 567 -10.01 13.02 -19.77
CA GLY A 567 -9.28 14.07 -20.47
C GLY A 567 -8.77 15.20 -19.57
N THR A 568 -9.50 15.54 -18.50
CA THR A 568 -9.05 16.55 -17.53
C THR A 568 -7.85 16.09 -16.69
N ARG A 569 -7.61 14.78 -16.59
CA ARG A 569 -6.55 14.19 -15.74
C ARG A 569 -5.39 13.60 -16.53
N ILE A 570 -5.65 13.13 -17.76
CA ILE A 570 -4.66 12.44 -18.60
C ILE A 570 -4.34 13.27 -19.84
N THR A 571 -3.19 13.96 -19.81
CA THR A 571 -2.73 14.82 -20.92
C THR A 571 -2.17 14.06 -22.13
N ASP A 572 -1.93 12.76 -21.99
CA ASP A 572 -1.31 11.90 -23.02
C ASP A 572 -2.29 11.44 -24.13
N LEU A 573 -3.57 11.86 -24.07
CA LEU A 573 -4.59 11.55 -25.08
C LEU A 573 -4.39 12.40 -26.34
N LYS A 574 -4.67 11.80 -27.52
CA LYS A 574 -4.57 12.50 -28.82
C LYS A 574 -5.86 13.17 -29.27
N GLY A 575 -6.99 12.78 -28.70
CA GLY A 575 -8.27 13.42 -28.98
C GLY A 575 -9.42 12.83 -28.16
N ILE A 576 -10.45 13.65 -27.97
CA ILE A 576 -11.69 13.29 -27.26
C ILE A 576 -12.88 13.44 -28.20
N ILE A 577 -13.73 12.42 -28.24
CA ILE A 577 -14.99 12.41 -29.01
C ILE A 577 -16.17 12.40 -28.03
N ALA A 578 -16.85 13.52 -27.90
CA ALA A 578 -18.00 13.67 -27.03
C ALA A 578 -19.29 13.71 -27.85
N VAL A 579 -20.06 12.62 -27.84
CA VAL A 579 -21.32 12.50 -28.58
C VAL A 579 -22.50 12.69 -27.63
N SER A 580 -23.35 13.67 -27.91
CA SER A 580 -24.46 14.15 -27.07
C SER A 580 -24.11 14.32 -25.59
N PRO A 581 -23.01 15.01 -25.22
CA PRO A 581 -22.59 15.12 -23.83
C PRO A 581 -23.56 16.00 -23.01
N PRO A 582 -24.17 15.48 -21.94
CA PRO A 582 -24.94 16.31 -21.04
C PRO A 582 -24.01 17.12 -20.13
N MET A 583 -24.38 18.35 -19.76
CA MET A 583 -23.59 19.13 -18.81
C MET A 583 -24.18 19.13 -17.40
N LYS A 584 -25.50 19.21 -17.28
CA LYS A 584 -26.21 19.17 -16.00
C LYS A 584 -27.37 18.22 -16.07
N LEU A 585 -27.82 17.77 -14.89
CA LEU A 585 -28.99 16.89 -14.82
C LEU A 585 -30.25 17.57 -15.37
N HIS A 586 -30.35 18.90 -15.26
CA HIS A 586 -31.47 19.67 -15.85
C HIS A 586 -31.46 19.70 -17.38
N ASP A 587 -30.34 19.37 -18.03
CA ASP A 587 -30.29 19.25 -19.48
C ASP A 587 -31.04 18.00 -19.96
N PHE A 588 -31.35 17.06 -19.06
CA PHE A 588 -32.19 15.93 -19.39
C PHE A 588 -33.66 16.31 -19.48
N SER A 589 -34.38 15.70 -20.43
CA SER A 589 -35.81 15.90 -20.55
C SER A 589 -36.56 15.48 -19.29
N THR A 590 -37.69 16.15 -19.01
CA THR A 590 -38.53 15.86 -17.83
C THR A 590 -39.11 14.44 -17.82
N ARG A 591 -39.05 13.74 -18.97
CA ARG A 591 -39.41 12.32 -19.12
C ARG A 591 -38.30 11.40 -18.59
N PHE A 592 -37.04 11.80 -18.70
CA PHE A 592 -35.88 11.07 -18.21
C PHE A 592 -35.57 11.37 -16.73
N VAL A 593 -35.74 12.63 -16.33
CA VAL A 593 -35.65 13.09 -14.92
C VAL A 593 -37.00 13.69 -14.53
N PRO A 594 -37.81 13.02 -13.69
CA PRO A 594 -39.10 13.56 -13.26
C PRO A 594 -38.93 14.95 -12.66
N ALA A 595 -39.66 15.94 -13.21
CA ALA A 595 -39.64 17.39 -12.93
C ALA A 595 -38.60 17.85 -11.89
N VAL A 596 -37.64 18.69 -12.33
CA VAL A 596 -36.54 19.24 -11.52
C VAL A 596 -36.99 19.81 -10.15
N ASP A 597 -38.18 20.41 -10.04
CA ASP A 597 -38.75 20.85 -8.76
C ASP A 597 -39.15 19.71 -7.81
N MET A 598 -39.64 18.60 -8.36
CA MET A 598 -39.93 17.38 -7.62
C MET A 598 -38.63 16.68 -7.20
N TRP A 599 -37.59 16.71 -8.06
CA TRP A 599 -36.24 16.26 -7.71
C TRP A 599 -35.63 17.11 -6.59
N ASN A 600 -35.68 18.44 -6.70
CA ASN A 600 -35.22 19.36 -5.66
C ASN A 600 -35.96 19.15 -4.34
N LYS A 601 -37.27 18.87 -4.38
CA LYS A 601 -38.06 18.47 -3.20
C LYS A 601 -37.66 17.09 -2.66
N LEU A 602 -37.43 16.10 -3.51
CA LEU A 602 -36.94 14.76 -3.15
C LEU A 602 -35.56 14.83 -2.49
N MET A 603 -34.65 15.65 -3.02
CA MET A 603 -33.31 15.90 -2.47
C MET A 603 -33.37 16.55 -1.09
N ASN A 604 -34.34 17.45 -0.86
CA ASN A 604 -34.58 18.10 0.43
C ASN A 604 -35.33 17.21 1.44
N MET A 605 -36.07 16.19 0.99
CA MET A 605 -36.85 15.28 1.83
C MET A 605 -36.04 14.12 2.44
N VAL A 606 -34.76 13.96 2.11
CA VAL A 606 -33.90 12.83 2.56
C VAL A 606 -33.46 12.94 4.04
N ASN A 607 -34.25 13.61 4.87
CA ASN A 607 -34.09 13.57 6.34
C ASN A 607 -35.28 12.96 7.09
N ILE A 608 -36.39 12.55 6.46
CA ILE A 608 -37.45 11.77 7.14
C ILE A 608 -38.12 10.79 6.16
N ASP A 609 -38.24 9.53 6.58
CA ASP A 609 -38.99 8.43 5.97
C ASP A 609 -40.37 8.84 5.43
N ALA A 610 -40.61 8.66 4.13
CA ALA A 610 -41.94 8.39 3.54
C ALA A 610 -41.89 8.10 2.01
N GLY A 611 -41.93 6.82 1.60
CA GLY A 611 -42.77 6.39 0.47
C GLY A 611 -42.19 6.21 -0.95
N LYS A 612 -41.68 4.99 -1.21
CA LYS A 612 -42.11 4.06 -2.30
C LYS A 612 -41.67 4.18 -3.78
N LYS A 613 -40.66 4.95 -4.18
CA LYS A 613 -40.03 4.70 -5.50
C LYS A 613 -38.51 4.70 -5.41
N GLU A 614 -37.91 3.51 -5.29
CA GLU A 614 -36.46 3.31 -5.47
C GLU A 614 -36.06 3.42 -6.96
N PHE A 615 -37.01 3.14 -7.85
CA PHE A 615 -36.85 3.14 -9.30
C PHE A 615 -37.93 3.97 -9.99
N VAL A 616 -37.55 4.59 -11.11
CA VAL A 616 -38.45 5.25 -12.05
C VAL A 616 -38.54 4.41 -13.32
N GLU A 617 -39.74 4.27 -13.88
CA GLU A 617 -39.92 3.60 -15.17
C GLU A 617 -39.26 4.40 -16.30
N ASN A 618 -38.59 3.69 -17.20
CA ASN A 618 -37.90 4.24 -18.35
C ASN A 618 -38.43 3.57 -19.63
N ASP A 619 -38.71 4.38 -20.65
CA ASP A 619 -39.09 3.92 -21.98
C ASP A 619 -37.94 4.21 -22.96
N PRO A 620 -36.93 3.33 -23.04
CA PRO A 620 -35.72 3.60 -23.80
C PRO A 620 -35.94 3.47 -25.31
N GLU A 621 -35.20 4.28 -26.09
CA GLU A 621 -35.14 4.15 -27.56
C GLU A 621 -34.66 2.75 -28.00
N ASN A 622 -33.76 2.12 -27.22
CA ASN A 622 -33.19 0.80 -27.50
C ASN A 622 -33.49 -0.21 -26.37
N PRO A 623 -34.72 -0.75 -26.27
CA PRO A 623 -35.14 -1.63 -25.17
C PRO A 623 -34.42 -2.99 -25.13
N HIS A 624 -33.74 -3.36 -26.20
CA HIS A 624 -32.89 -4.56 -26.25
C HIS A 624 -31.51 -4.35 -25.60
N ILE A 625 -31.15 -3.10 -25.28
CA ILE A 625 -29.86 -2.70 -24.69
C ILE A 625 -30.07 -2.08 -23.32
N ASN A 626 -30.96 -1.09 -23.23
CA ASN A 626 -31.11 -0.25 -22.06
C ASN A 626 -32.01 -0.88 -20.99
N TYR A 627 -31.79 -0.46 -19.75
CA TYR A 627 -32.68 -0.79 -18.65
C TYR A 627 -34.05 -0.11 -18.76
N HIS A 628 -35.09 -0.82 -18.31
CA HIS A 628 -36.46 -0.31 -18.22
C HIS A 628 -36.74 0.38 -16.88
N ARG A 629 -35.86 0.22 -15.88
CA ARG A 629 -35.96 0.85 -14.57
C ARG A 629 -34.71 1.65 -14.28
N ASN A 630 -34.89 2.92 -13.92
CA ASN A 630 -33.83 3.85 -13.56
C ASN A 630 -33.75 3.99 -12.03
N PRO A 631 -32.65 3.57 -11.38
CA PRO A 631 -32.49 3.78 -9.94
C PRO A 631 -32.28 5.26 -9.61
N ILE A 632 -33.00 5.76 -8.60
CA ILE A 632 -32.83 7.14 -8.11
C ILE A 632 -31.39 7.39 -7.62
N SER A 633 -30.77 6.40 -6.99
CA SER A 633 -29.37 6.48 -6.56
C SER A 633 -28.41 6.69 -7.74
N GLY A 634 -28.64 6.03 -8.87
CA GLY A 634 -27.81 6.18 -10.07
C GLY A 634 -27.92 7.57 -10.70
N LEU A 635 -29.11 8.18 -10.72
CA LEU A 635 -29.29 9.58 -11.14
C LEU A 635 -28.47 10.56 -10.26
N ARG A 636 -28.44 10.31 -8.95
CA ARG A 636 -27.66 11.11 -7.99
C ARG A 636 -26.16 11.02 -8.25
N GLU A 637 -25.67 9.84 -8.60
CA GLU A 637 -24.27 9.62 -8.96
C GLU A 637 -23.92 10.24 -10.32
N LEU A 638 -24.87 10.25 -11.26
CA LEU A 638 -24.74 10.96 -12.53
C LEU A 638 -24.63 12.48 -12.33
N GLU A 639 -25.46 13.07 -11.47
CA GLU A 639 -25.37 14.49 -11.08
C GLU A 639 -24.00 14.82 -10.46
N ARG A 640 -23.52 13.98 -9.52
CA ARG A 640 -22.20 14.12 -8.91
C ARG A 640 -21.06 14.08 -9.92
N LEU A 641 -21.13 13.19 -10.92
CA LEU A 641 -20.16 13.14 -12.00
C LEU A 641 -20.13 14.47 -12.77
N MET A 642 -21.29 14.98 -13.17
CA MET A 642 -21.43 16.23 -13.92
C MET A 642 -20.90 17.43 -13.16
N ASP A 643 -21.30 17.58 -11.89
CA ASP A 643 -20.83 18.67 -11.02
C ASP A 643 -19.32 18.62 -10.82
N SER A 644 -18.76 17.42 -10.65
CA SER A 644 -17.31 17.24 -10.51
C SER A 644 -16.54 17.60 -11.79
N LEU A 645 -17.18 17.54 -12.96
CA LEU A 645 -16.56 17.78 -14.26
C LEU A 645 -16.58 19.26 -14.63
N GLU A 646 -17.69 19.98 -14.38
CA GLU A 646 -17.90 21.39 -14.83
C GLU A 646 -16.70 22.29 -14.48
N SER A 647 -16.18 22.20 -13.25
CA SER A 647 -15.05 23.01 -12.78
C SER A 647 -13.70 22.69 -13.44
N ARG A 648 -13.55 21.51 -14.03
CA ARG A 648 -12.28 21.02 -14.63
C ARG A 648 -12.24 21.13 -16.15
N LEU A 649 -13.39 21.35 -16.81
CA LEU A 649 -13.45 21.55 -18.27
C LEU A 649 -12.52 22.67 -18.80
N PRO A 650 -12.32 23.80 -18.09
CA PRO A 650 -11.39 24.84 -18.54
C PRO A 650 -9.92 24.41 -18.62
N ASP A 651 -9.53 23.36 -17.90
CA ASP A 651 -8.17 22.84 -17.89
C ASP A 651 -7.91 21.82 -19.01
N LEU A 652 -8.96 21.35 -19.68
CA LEU A 652 -8.87 20.35 -20.75
C LEU A 652 -8.31 20.98 -22.02
N LYS A 653 -7.04 20.67 -22.36
CA LYS A 653 -6.34 21.19 -23.56
C LYS A 653 -6.32 20.25 -24.77
N ILE A 654 -6.79 19.01 -24.60
CA ILE A 654 -6.73 17.96 -25.63
C ILE A 654 -7.68 18.29 -26.79
N PRO A 655 -7.32 18.01 -28.05
CA PRO A 655 -8.22 18.20 -29.18
C PRO A 655 -9.57 17.50 -28.95
N THR A 656 -10.68 18.20 -29.14
CA THR A 656 -12.01 17.68 -28.78
C THR A 656 -13.05 17.96 -29.84
N ILE A 657 -13.79 16.92 -30.26
CA ILE A 657 -14.99 17.08 -31.08
C ILE A 657 -16.23 16.82 -30.23
N VAL A 658 -17.18 17.74 -30.27
CA VAL A 658 -18.51 17.61 -29.67
C VAL A 658 -19.52 17.46 -30.79
N ILE A 659 -20.28 16.38 -30.79
CA ILE A 659 -21.32 16.08 -31.77
C ILE A 659 -22.66 16.02 -31.05
N GLN A 660 -23.66 16.77 -31.50
CA GLN A 660 -24.97 16.86 -30.87
C GLN A 660 -26.08 16.73 -31.92
N SER A 661 -27.16 16.05 -31.58
CA SER A 661 -28.38 16.00 -32.38
C SER A 661 -29.17 17.31 -32.20
N GLU A 662 -29.61 17.94 -33.29
CA GLU A 662 -30.32 19.23 -33.26
C GLU A 662 -31.66 19.14 -32.53
N ARG A 663 -32.38 18.01 -32.68
CA ARG A 663 -33.67 17.74 -32.04
C ARG A 663 -33.57 16.56 -31.09
N ASP A 664 -32.57 16.58 -30.21
CA ASP A 664 -32.37 15.55 -29.20
C ASP A 664 -33.51 15.56 -28.16
N PRO A 665 -34.29 14.48 -28.01
CA PRO A 665 -35.41 14.41 -27.07
C PRO A 665 -34.99 14.11 -25.63
N VAL A 666 -33.71 13.79 -25.40
CA VAL A 666 -33.18 13.38 -24.10
C VAL A 666 -32.25 14.44 -23.51
N VAL A 667 -31.31 14.99 -24.28
CA VAL A 667 -30.32 15.98 -23.80
C VAL A 667 -30.46 17.28 -24.58
N ASP A 668 -30.76 18.38 -23.88
CA ASP A 668 -30.89 19.71 -24.49
C ASP A 668 -29.56 20.16 -25.15
N PRO A 669 -29.56 20.48 -26.46
CA PRO A 669 -28.39 21.02 -27.16
C PRO A 669 -27.79 22.29 -26.55
N GLU A 670 -28.54 23.08 -25.77
CA GLU A 670 -27.99 24.23 -25.05
C GLU A 670 -26.92 23.80 -24.02
N GLY A 671 -27.15 22.67 -23.35
CA GLY A 671 -26.20 22.09 -22.40
C GLY A 671 -24.86 21.75 -23.05
N SER A 672 -24.88 21.06 -24.19
CA SER A 672 -23.65 20.68 -24.91
C SER A 672 -22.95 21.88 -25.57
N ARG A 673 -23.68 22.93 -25.98
CA ARG A 673 -23.08 24.21 -26.41
C ARG A 673 -22.34 24.91 -25.27
N LYS A 674 -22.97 24.98 -24.09
CA LYS A 674 -22.34 25.59 -22.91
C LYS A 674 -21.12 24.77 -22.51
N LEU A 675 -21.19 23.44 -22.55
CA LEU A 675 -20.05 22.55 -22.31
C LEU A 675 -18.90 22.86 -23.27
N PHE A 676 -19.19 22.94 -24.57
CA PHE A 676 -18.21 23.27 -25.59
C PHE A 676 -17.54 24.63 -25.35
N SER A 677 -18.31 25.62 -24.89
CA SER A 677 -17.77 26.94 -24.56
C SER A 677 -16.76 26.91 -23.41
N LEU A 678 -16.99 26.07 -22.39
CA LEU A 678 -16.13 25.90 -21.22
C LEU A 678 -14.85 25.11 -21.50
N LEU A 679 -14.83 24.27 -22.54
CA LEU A 679 -13.63 23.48 -22.87
C LEU A 679 -12.41 24.38 -23.07
N GLY A 680 -11.34 24.10 -22.31
CA GLY A 680 -10.07 24.80 -22.41
C GLY A 680 -9.29 24.58 -23.71
N SER A 681 -9.75 23.67 -24.56
CA SER A 681 -9.06 23.20 -25.75
C SER A 681 -9.07 24.24 -26.85
N GLU A 682 -7.90 24.49 -27.43
CA GLU A 682 -7.76 25.39 -28.58
C GLU A 682 -8.21 24.71 -29.88
N ASN A 683 -7.96 23.40 -30.00
CA ASN A 683 -8.42 22.60 -31.14
C ASN A 683 -9.72 21.88 -30.78
N LYS A 684 -10.83 22.62 -30.85
CA LYS A 684 -12.16 22.07 -30.58
C LYS A 684 -13.15 22.33 -31.71
N ARG A 685 -13.98 21.32 -32.02
CA ARG A 685 -15.02 21.38 -33.05
C ARG A 685 -16.38 21.04 -32.46
N TYR A 686 -17.38 21.86 -32.72
CA TYR A 686 -18.78 21.58 -32.39
C TYR A 686 -19.54 21.26 -33.67
N VAL A 687 -20.27 20.15 -33.70
CA VAL A 687 -21.03 19.69 -34.86
C VAL A 687 -22.48 19.40 -34.43
N LEU A 688 -23.42 19.99 -35.17
CA LEU A 688 -24.84 19.67 -35.07
C LEU A 688 -25.24 18.79 -36.22
N VAL A 689 -25.87 17.66 -35.91
CA VAL A 689 -26.44 16.76 -36.91
C VAL A 689 -27.97 16.90 -36.91
N ASN A 690 -28.56 16.96 -38.09
CA ASN A 690 -30.00 17.11 -38.27
C ASN A 690 -30.71 15.76 -38.11
N MET A 691 -30.72 15.25 -36.88
CA MET A 691 -31.43 14.05 -36.46
C MET A 691 -32.49 14.41 -35.40
N ASP A 692 -33.49 13.57 -35.25
CA ASP A 692 -34.63 13.72 -34.32
C ASP A 692 -34.66 12.62 -33.25
N LYS A 693 -33.47 12.07 -32.94
CA LYS A 693 -33.26 11.03 -31.92
C LYS A 693 -32.06 11.34 -31.03
N HIS A 694 -32.01 10.74 -29.84
CA HIS A 694 -30.85 10.83 -28.96
C HIS A 694 -29.76 9.86 -29.42
N GLY A 695 -30.11 8.61 -29.73
CA GLY A 695 -29.20 7.56 -30.19
C GLY A 695 -28.62 7.81 -31.58
N ILE A 696 -27.67 8.74 -31.71
CA ILE A 696 -27.00 9.08 -32.98
C ILE A 696 -25.80 8.18 -33.31
N LEU A 697 -25.58 7.12 -32.52
CA LEU A 697 -24.59 6.07 -32.77
C LEU A 697 -25.21 4.70 -33.03
N LEU A 698 -26.54 4.59 -33.14
CA LEU A 698 -27.23 3.35 -33.47
C LEU A 698 -28.44 3.59 -34.40
N GLY A 699 -28.65 2.69 -35.35
CA GLY A 699 -29.77 2.73 -36.28
C GLY A 699 -29.52 3.56 -37.55
N GLU A 700 -30.59 4.00 -38.21
CA GLU A 700 -30.47 4.67 -39.52
C GLU A 700 -29.80 6.05 -39.43
N GLY A 701 -29.09 6.44 -40.50
CA GLY A 701 -28.45 7.77 -40.64
C GLY A 701 -27.14 7.98 -39.88
N VAL A 702 -26.67 7.01 -39.10
CA VAL A 702 -25.49 7.16 -38.22
C VAL A 702 -24.14 7.16 -38.95
N HIS A 703 -24.11 6.75 -40.23
CA HIS A 703 -22.87 6.62 -40.98
C HIS A 703 -22.14 7.96 -41.17
N GLU A 704 -22.89 9.06 -41.30
CA GLU A 704 -22.31 10.40 -41.40
C GLU A 704 -21.56 10.77 -40.11
N VAL A 705 -22.16 10.48 -38.94
CA VAL A 705 -21.52 10.65 -37.63
C VAL A 705 -20.25 9.81 -37.53
N TYR A 706 -20.28 8.57 -38.02
CA TYR A 706 -19.12 7.69 -38.00
C TYR A 706 -17.95 8.22 -38.84
N GLU A 707 -18.22 8.72 -40.05
CA GLU A 707 -17.18 9.32 -40.90
C GLU A 707 -16.64 10.62 -40.27
N MET A 708 -17.48 11.47 -39.67
CA MET A 708 -17.00 12.66 -38.93
C MET A 708 -16.05 12.31 -37.78
N ILE A 709 -16.36 11.25 -37.02
CA ILE A 709 -15.50 10.74 -35.95
C ILE A 709 -14.20 10.19 -36.53
N TYR A 710 -14.27 9.42 -37.62
CA TYR A 710 -13.10 8.89 -38.29
C TYR A 710 -12.18 10.00 -38.80
N ASP A 711 -12.72 11.00 -39.49
CA ASP A 711 -11.96 12.13 -40.01
C ASP A 711 -11.26 12.90 -38.89
N PHE A 712 -11.97 13.16 -37.78
CA PHE A 712 -11.37 13.78 -36.61
C PHE A 712 -10.19 12.96 -36.08
N ILE A 713 -10.35 11.64 -35.93
CA ILE A 713 -9.27 10.77 -35.44
C ILE A 713 -8.11 10.72 -36.44
N ASP A 714 -8.40 10.66 -37.73
CA ASP A 714 -7.37 10.48 -38.77
C ASP A 714 -6.51 11.73 -38.92
N CYS A 715 -7.12 12.92 -38.88
CA CYS A 715 -6.43 14.21 -38.94
C CYS A 715 -5.51 14.50 -37.75
N GLN A 716 -5.70 13.84 -36.60
CA GLN A 716 -4.81 13.96 -35.45
C GLN A 716 -3.66 12.95 -35.61
N GLY A 717 -2.45 13.43 -35.89
CA GLY A 717 -1.27 12.61 -36.16
C GLY A 717 0.03 13.30 -35.79
#